data_AF-A0A2V6LZ97-F1
#
_entry.id   AF-A0A2V6LZ97-F1
#
_cell.length_a   1.000
_cell.length_b   1.000
_cell.length_c   1.000
_cell.angle_alpha   90.00
_cell.angle_beta   90.00
_cell.angle_gamma   90.00
#
_symmetry.space_group_name_H-M   'P 1'
#
loop_
_entity.id
_entity.type
_entity.pdbx_description
1 polymer ?
#
loop_
_entity_poly.entity_id
_entity_poly.type
_entity_poly.pdbx_seq_one_letter_code
_entity_poly.pdbx_strand_id
1 'polypeptide(L)'
;SWRILRINSGVVRVEDAKGQPPGIPFWLGEAPARTAELSQAVSDLRMEMEKRLAGGQNTTQWLAQEMQLPAHAAQQLGEYFADTYRSLSTIPSQQTLVMERFFDESGGMQLVLHAPFGNRINRAWGLALRKRFCRSFNFELQAAATDEAIVISLGTQHSFPLEEVFRYLNSKTVCDLLVQALLDAPMFTIRWRWNATRSLAVPRFRGGAKIAAPLQRMESENLLAAVFPDQLACLEHIVGDREIPDHPLVKQTIDDCLTEAMDIDGLEEVLRKIESGDIRCIARDLPEPSPLAAEILNARPYAFLDNAPLEERRTQAVYTRRASERSGSDGLGILDSAAIEKVQREAWPEAANADELHDALVLLGLMTPEEIQRTANGESAVPLVSALVAENRATRVVFAAQHSKDREVLKCGSALPLSSGDGKSEKRSRWVGSALQNTSATRAFCIAAERLPMIQAIYPNAIVEPDLVLPDSVRGKVLDRADAVRELVRGRMEVCGPISASELSEMFVLSRSEIDAALLALEAEGFILRGKFRPSATEQEWCDRRLLARVHRLTIDRLRAEIQPVSLQDFYRFLFAWQRADLEHRVEGPEGLQSVLEQLDGCELPLTAWESAVLAARVNDYDPEWLDRLCFSGRVGWGRLSSLQNPNPRAFAPLRTSPIALYQRENLHDWLHLTQADSSVELSVSRRRIVSTRRARFCHVRQFRRIASASRSLKQTTHIWPEHWKTPTQNKSRQHRVCRALVFARNADHVATIGKWRGKFRARPGHRKICAGIAAPLWRCFSPFARARDFWRDVV
;
A
#
# COMPACT_ATOMS: atom_id res chain seq x y z
N SER A 1 2.90 -17.75 18.89
CA SER A 1 1.43 -17.70 19.03
C SER A 1 0.91 -19.12 18.92
N TRP A 2 -0.28 -19.43 19.47
CA TRP A 2 -0.87 -20.77 19.40
C TRP A 2 -2.17 -20.71 18.60
N ARG A 3 -2.36 -21.62 17.65
CA ARG A 3 -3.58 -21.76 16.83
C ARG A 3 -4.48 -22.79 17.49
N ILE A 4 -5.73 -22.43 17.78
CA ILE A 4 -6.72 -23.37 18.34
C ILE A 4 -7.15 -24.34 17.25
N LEU A 5 -6.92 -25.62 17.46
CA LEU A 5 -7.34 -26.70 16.57
C LEU A 5 -8.75 -27.20 16.92
N ARG A 6 -9.04 -27.30 18.22
CA ARG A 6 -10.32 -27.86 18.69
C ARG A 6 -10.62 -27.41 20.12
N ILE A 7 -11.86 -27.04 20.39
CA ILE A 7 -12.37 -26.77 21.74
C ILE A 7 -13.32 -27.89 22.12
N ASN A 8 -12.95 -28.68 23.12
CA ASN A 8 -13.81 -29.64 23.80
C ASN A 8 -14.20 -29.08 25.17
N SER A 9 -15.21 -29.67 25.82
CA SER A 9 -15.56 -29.30 27.20
C SER A 9 -14.34 -29.41 28.11
N GLY A 10 -13.86 -28.27 28.64
CA GLY A 10 -12.70 -28.20 29.52
C GLY A 10 -11.32 -28.40 28.88
N VAL A 11 -11.21 -28.62 27.57
CA VAL A 11 -9.93 -28.89 26.89
C VAL A 11 -9.82 -28.12 25.58
N VAL A 12 -8.80 -27.27 25.45
CA VAL A 12 -8.46 -26.57 24.21
C VAL A 12 -7.21 -27.20 23.60
N ARG A 13 -7.34 -27.82 22.43
CA ARG A 13 -6.21 -28.35 21.66
C ARG A 13 -5.65 -27.23 20.79
N VAL A 14 -4.34 -27.01 20.88
CA VAL A 14 -3.63 -25.95 20.17
C VAL A 14 -2.38 -26.48 19.48
N GLU A 15 -1.92 -25.78 18.46
CA GLU A 15 -0.61 -26.00 17.82
C GLU A 15 0.16 -24.69 17.65
N ASP A 16 1.45 -24.77 17.35
CA ASP A 16 2.28 -23.58 17.14
C ASP A 16 1.84 -22.83 15.87
N ALA A 17 1.49 -21.56 16.01
CA ALA A 17 1.02 -20.72 14.92
C ALA A 17 2.16 -20.10 14.07
N LYS A 18 3.42 -20.53 14.25
CA LYS A 18 4.57 -20.19 13.39
C LYS A 18 4.75 -18.70 13.10
N GLY A 19 4.42 -17.85 14.08
CA GLY A 19 4.55 -16.39 13.94
C GLY A 19 3.34 -15.68 13.35
N GLN A 20 2.24 -16.37 13.05
CA GLN A 20 0.97 -15.68 12.77
C GLN A 20 0.55 -14.83 13.97
N PRO A 21 0.05 -13.60 13.76
CA PRO A 21 -0.42 -12.77 14.87
C PRO A 21 -1.54 -13.50 15.63
N PRO A 22 -1.56 -13.47 16.97
CA PRO A 22 -2.67 -14.05 17.72
C PRO A 22 -3.97 -13.33 17.33
N GLY A 23 -4.95 -14.06 16.82
CA GLY A 23 -6.32 -13.57 16.77
C GLY A 23 -6.76 -13.33 18.22
N ILE A 24 -7.01 -12.09 18.60
CA ILE A 24 -7.77 -11.82 19.82
C ILE A 24 -9.09 -12.55 19.63
N PRO A 25 -9.52 -13.46 20.55
CA PRO A 25 -10.82 -14.08 20.44
C PRO A 25 -11.85 -12.95 20.39
N PHE A 26 -12.38 -12.75 19.20
CA PHE A 26 -13.27 -11.66 18.91
C PHE A 26 -14.67 -12.18 19.15
N TRP A 27 -15.37 -11.50 20.05
CA TRP A 27 -16.78 -11.74 20.26
C TRP A 27 -17.49 -11.05 19.08
N LEU A 28 -18.07 -11.84 18.17
CA LEU A 28 -19.13 -11.41 17.24
C LEU A 28 -20.37 -11.04 18.07
N GLY A 29 -20.27 -9.95 18.82
CA GLY A 29 -21.43 -9.19 19.23
C GLY A 29 -21.64 -8.11 18.17
N GLU A 30 -22.89 -7.89 17.75
CA GLU A 30 -23.23 -6.66 17.06
C GLU A 30 -22.95 -5.51 18.04
N ALA A 31 -21.78 -4.88 17.91
CA ALA A 31 -21.51 -3.63 18.60
C ALA A 31 -22.49 -2.59 18.05
N PRO A 32 -23.04 -1.71 18.89
CA PRO A 32 -23.91 -0.64 18.41
C PRO A 32 -23.12 0.19 17.38
N ALA A 33 -23.72 0.41 16.22
CA ALA A 33 -23.18 1.30 15.21
C ALA A 33 -23.27 2.75 15.68
N ARG A 34 -22.51 3.65 15.04
CA ARG A 34 -22.65 5.08 15.27
C ARG A 34 -24.09 5.53 15.02
N THR A 35 -24.66 6.32 15.93
CA THR A 35 -26.01 6.85 15.77
C THR A 35 -26.06 7.93 14.67
N ALA A 36 -27.27 8.28 14.23
CA ALA A 36 -27.46 9.32 13.22
C ALA A 36 -26.93 10.68 13.72
N GLU A 37 -27.18 11.03 14.98
CA GLU A 37 -26.77 12.30 15.58
C GLU A 37 -25.25 12.43 15.66
N LEU A 38 -24.57 11.35 16.07
CA LEU A 38 -23.11 11.35 16.13
C LEU A 38 -22.49 11.35 14.73
N SER A 39 -23.12 10.69 13.76
CA SER A 39 -22.70 10.73 12.36
C SER A 39 -22.85 12.14 11.77
N GLN A 40 -23.93 12.84 12.09
CA GLN A 40 -24.15 14.24 11.73
C GLN A 40 -23.08 15.15 12.35
N ALA A 41 -22.79 15.01 13.65
CA ALA A 41 -21.76 15.81 14.31
C ALA A 41 -20.36 15.61 13.70
N VAL A 42 -20.02 14.38 13.30
CA VAL A 42 -18.76 14.10 12.57
C VAL A 42 -18.78 14.76 11.19
N SER A 43 -19.90 14.71 10.48
CA SER A 43 -20.07 15.39 9.21
C SER A 43 -19.89 16.91 9.34
N ASP A 44 -20.48 17.53 10.36
CA ASP A 44 -20.40 18.97 10.62
C ASP A 44 -18.95 19.41 10.87
N LEU A 45 -18.20 18.64 11.67
CA LEU A 45 -16.78 18.87 11.87
C LEU A 45 -15.99 18.82 10.57
N ARG A 46 -16.26 17.83 9.71
CA ARG A 46 -15.57 17.68 8.42
C ARG A 46 -15.88 18.83 7.46
N MET A 47 -17.13 19.28 7.41
CA MET A 47 -17.53 20.43 6.61
C MET A 47 -16.86 21.73 7.10
N GLU A 48 -16.77 21.94 8.41
CA GLU A 48 -16.08 23.11 8.96
C GLU A 48 -14.57 23.06 8.68
N MET A 49 -13.95 21.88 8.77
CA MET A 49 -12.54 21.69 8.38
C MET A 49 -12.31 22.01 6.89
N GLU A 50 -13.20 21.55 6.00
CA GLU A 50 -13.11 21.85 4.55
C GLU A 50 -13.21 23.35 4.30
N LYS A 51 -14.20 24.01 4.89
CA LYS A 51 -14.41 25.45 4.76
C LYS A 51 -13.17 26.26 5.16
N ARG A 52 -12.51 25.86 6.25
CA ARG A 52 -11.30 26.54 6.74
C ARG A 52 -10.10 26.31 5.85
N LEU A 53 -9.91 25.07 5.38
CA LEU A 53 -8.81 24.73 4.46
C LEU A 53 -8.99 25.43 3.11
N ALA A 54 -10.20 25.45 2.56
CA ALA A 54 -10.52 26.18 1.34
C ALA A 54 -10.29 27.69 1.50
N GLY A 55 -10.55 28.25 2.67
CA GLY A 55 -10.28 29.65 3.01
C GLY A 55 -8.82 29.97 3.38
N GLY A 56 -7.89 29.00 3.31
CA GLY A 56 -6.48 29.19 3.65
C GLY A 56 -6.22 29.48 5.14
N GLN A 57 -7.16 29.15 6.03
CA GLN A 57 -7.06 29.43 7.45
C GLN A 57 -6.22 28.37 8.19
N ASN A 58 -5.63 28.76 9.32
CA ASN A 58 -4.86 27.83 10.16
C ASN A 58 -5.80 26.94 10.99
N THR A 59 -6.08 25.74 10.49
CA THR A 59 -6.94 24.75 11.16
C THR A 59 -6.39 24.28 12.51
N THR A 60 -5.07 24.17 12.66
CA THR A 60 -4.42 23.80 13.92
C THR A 60 -4.73 24.80 15.03
N GLN A 61 -4.65 26.10 14.73
CA GLN A 61 -4.97 27.13 15.72
C GLN A 61 -6.44 27.11 16.12
N TRP A 62 -7.33 26.96 15.14
CA TRP A 62 -8.77 26.86 15.40
C TRP A 62 -9.11 25.65 16.28
N LEU A 63 -8.56 24.47 15.97
CA LEU A 63 -8.73 23.25 16.77
C LEU A 63 -8.23 23.42 18.21
N ALA A 64 -7.12 24.14 18.41
CA ALA A 64 -6.61 24.41 19.75
C ALA A 64 -7.51 25.38 20.54
N GLN A 65 -8.12 26.36 19.87
CA GLN A 65 -8.92 27.41 20.52
C GLN A 65 -10.37 26.99 20.76
N GLU A 66 -11.08 26.55 19.72
CA GLU A 66 -12.51 26.22 19.81
C GLU A 66 -12.74 24.85 20.45
N MET A 67 -11.95 23.85 20.04
CA MET A 67 -12.08 22.48 20.55
C MET A 67 -11.21 22.21 21.79
N GLN A 68 -10.45 23.22 22.25
CA GLN A 68 -9.57 23.14 23.43
C GLN A 68 -8.61 21.95 23.37
N LEU A 69 -8.15 21.59 22.16
CA LEU A 69 -7.24 20.47 21.96
C LEU A 69 -5.79 20.85 22.33
N PRO A 70 -5.01 19.93 22.93
CA PRO A 70 -3.57 20.13 23.10
C PRO A 70 -2.88 20.40 21.77
N ALA A 71 -1.88 21.28 21.74
CA ALA A 71 -1.22 21.74 20.51
C ALA A 71 -0.78 20.60 19.57
N HIS A 72 -0.21 19.51 20.11
CA HIS A 72 0.20 18.36 19.31
C HIS A 72 -0.98 17.59 18.70
N ALA A 73 -2.12 17.48 19.40
CA ALA A 73 -3.31 16.82 18.89
C ALA A 73 -3.99 17.67 17.81
N ALA A 74 -4.08 18.98 18.04
CA ALA A 74 -4.57 19.94 17.05
C ALA A 74 -3.72 19.92 15.78
N GLN A 75 -2.39 19.87 15.93
CA GLN A 75 -1.47 19.78 14.79
C GLN A 75 -1.68 18.49 13.99
N GLN A 76 -1.73 17.33 14.66
CA GLN A 76 -1.94 16.05 13.98
C GLN A 76 -3.27 16.01 13.22
N LEU A 77 -4.35 16.51 13.82
CA LEU A 77 -5.66 16.52 13.19
C LEU A 77 -5.74 17.53 12.03
N GLY A 78 -5.15 18.71 12.21
CA GLY A 78 -5.02 19.73 11.16
C GLY A 78 -4.22 19.23 9.96
N GLU A 79 -3.07 18.59 10.20
CA GLU A 79 -2.24 17.96 9.17
C GLU A 79 -3.00 16.81 8.47
N TYR A 80 -3.71 15.96 9.21
CA TYR A 80 -4.48 14.85 8.68
C TYR A 80 -5.55 15.29 7.66
N PHE A 81 -6.34 16.31 8.02
CA PHE A 81 -7.36 16.85 7.11
C PHE A 81 -6.76 17.71 6.00
N ALA A 82 -5.66 18.42 6.24
CA ALA A 82 -4.96 19.15 5.18
C ALA A 82 -4.41 18.19 4.11
N ASP A 83 -3.80 17.07 4.52
CA ASP A 83 -3.34 16.02 3.60
C ASP A 83 -4.51 15.41 2.82
N THR A 84 -5.61 15.13 3.51
CA THR A 84 -6.84 14.61 2.88
C THR A 84 -7.37 15.56 1.83
N TYR A 85 -7.48 16.85 2.16
CA TYR A 85 -7.96 17.88 1.24
C TYR A 85 -7.03 18.04 0.03
N ARG A 86 -5.70 17.93 0.20
CA ARG A 86 -4.76 17.92 -0.93
C ARG A 86 -4.94 16.70 -1.84
N SER A 87 -5.21 15.52 -1.28
CA SER A 87 -5.43 14.30 -2.07
C SER A 87 -6.79 14.29 -2.78
N LEU A 88 -7.86 14.70 -2.11
CA LEU A 88 -9.24 14.54 -2.59
C LEU A 88 -9.85 15.83 -3.15
N SER A 89 -9.22 16.99 -2.97
CA SER A 89 -9.76 18.33 -3.24
C SER A 89 -11.01 18.73 -2.43
N THR A 90 -11.43 17.88 -1.50
CA THR A 90 -12.62 18.04 -0.65
C THR A 90 -12.46 17.15 0.58
N ILE A 91 -13.30 17.32 1.61
CA ILE A 91 -13.37 16.41 2.76
C ILE A 91 -14.72 15.70 2.73
N PRO A 92 -14.76 14.35 2.69
CA PRO A 92 -16.01 13.61 2.64
C PRO A 92 -16.91 13.85 3.85
N SER A 93 -18.17 14.20 3.61
CA SER A 93 -19.20 14.50 4.60
C SER A 93 -20.53 13.85 4.18
N GLN A 94 -21.60 14.01 4.96
CA GLN A 94 -22.93 13.54 4.54
C GLN A 94 -23.52 14.34 3.37
N GLN A 95 -22.99 15.53 3.08
CA GLN A 95 -23.39 16.36 1.93
C GLN A 95 -22.49 16.17 0.71
N THR A 96 -21.25 15.70 0.90
CA THR A 96 -20.31 15.39 -0.18
C THR A 96 -19.73 14.01 0.01
N LEU A 97 -20.15 13.06 -0.83
CA LEU A 97 -19.59 11.72 -0.86
C LEU A 97 -18.43 11.66 -1.85
N VAL A 98 -17.39 10.95 -1.45
CA VAL A 98 -16.20 10.76 -2.29
C VAL A 98 -15.96 9.28 -2.47
N MET A 99 -15.87 8.87 -3.73
CA MET A 99 -15.42 7.55 -4.10
C MET A 99 -14.01 7.67 -4.63
N GLU A 100 -13.05 7.06 -3.93
CA GLU A 100 -11.67 6.97 -4.40
C GLU A 100 -11.33 5.56 -4.83
N ARG A 101 -10.55 5.42 -5.91
CA ARG A 101 -10.05 4.14 -6.40
C ARG A 101 -8.54 4.23 -6.59
N PHE A 102 -7.81 3.27 -6.04
CA PHE A 102 -6.35 3.25 -6.06
C PHE A 102 -5.81 1.81 -6.14
N PHE A 103 -4.53 1.66 -6.44
CA PHE A 103 -3.90 0.36 -6.60
C PHE A 103 -3.64 -0.36 -5.26
N ASP A 104 -3.82 -1.68 -5.26
CA ASP A 104 -3.35 -2.55 -4.19
C ASP A 104 -1.98 -3.17 -4.52
N GLU A 105 -1.39 -3.89 -3.56
CA GLU A 105 -0.07 -4.51 -3.75
C GLU A 105 -0.10 -5.76 -4.65
N SER A 106 -1.26 -6.38 -4.82
CA SER A 106 -1.44 -7.50 -5.74
C SER A 106 -1.45 -7.05 -7.21
N GLY A 107 -1.52 -5.74 -7.46
CA GLY A 107 -1.74 -5.13 -8.76
C GLY A 107 -3.22 -5.00 -9.12
N GLY A 108 -4.12 -5.41 -8.21
CA GLY A 108 -5.55 -5.10 -8.25
C GLY A 108 -5.81 -3.69 -7.75
N MET A 109 -7.06 -3.40 -7.45
CA MET A 109 -7.48 -2.09 -6.98
C MET A 109 -8.40 -2.19 -5.78
N GLN A 110 -8.40 -1.14 -4.98
CA GLN A 110 -9.41 -0.93 -3.96
C GLN A 110 -10.23 0.29 -4.34
N LEU A 111 -11.53 0.16 -4.19
CA LEU A 111 -12.49 1.24 -4.29
C LEU A 111 -13.01 1.52 -2.88
N VAL A 112 -12.87 2.75 -2.42
CA VAL A 112 -13.32 3.22 -1.12
C VAL A 112 -14.36 4.32 -1.33
N LEU A 113 -15.58 4.07 -0.87
CA LEU A 113 -16.65 5.06 -0.81
C LEU A 113 -16.69 5.64 0.61
N HIS A 114 -16.30 6.91 0.75
CA HIS A 114 -16.40 7.66 1.99
C HIS A 114 -17.83 8.12 2.21
N ALA A 115 -18.46 7.55 3.24
CA ALA A 115 -19.87 7.71 3.56
C ALA A 115 -20.04 7.74 5.09
N PRO A 116 -19.92 8.91 5.74
CA PRO A 116 -20.01 9.03 7.20
C PRO A 116 -21.46 8.97 7.71
N PHE A 117 -22.23 7.96 7.29
CA PHE A 117 -23.61 7.71 7.72
C PHE A 117 -23.72 6.69 8.86
N GLY A 118 -22.64 5.97 9.18
CA GLY A 118 -22.62 4.92 10.19
C GLY A 118 -22.73 3.51 9.60
N ASN A 119 -22.32 2.51 10.38
CA ASN A 119 -22.09 1.15 9.88
C ASN A 119 -23.38 0.49 9.37
N ARG A 120 -24.55 0.78 9.97
CA ARG A 120 -25.82 0.14 9.58
C ARG A 120 -26.24 0.48 8.14
N ILE A 121 -26.17 1.76 7.77
CA ILE A 121 -26.44 2.22 6.40
C ILE A 121 -25.34 1.73 5.47
N ASN A 122 -24.07 1.89 5.85
CA ASN A 122 -22.93 1.49 5.01
C ASN A 122 -22.89 -0.02 4.74
N ARG A 123 -23.34 -0.84 5.70
CA ARG A 123 -23.45 -2.30 5.55
C ARG A 123 -24.53 -2.68 4.57
N ALA A 124 -25.71 -2.07 4.68
CA ALA A 124 -26.80 -2.24 3.72
C ALA A 124 -26.34 -1.88 2.30
N TRP A 125 -25.70 -0.72 2.18
CA TRP A 125 -25.19 -0.22 0.91
C TRP A 125 -24.10 -1.13 0.33
N GLY A 126 -23.13 -1.54 1.15
CA GLY A 126 -22.05 -2.44 0.73
C GLY A 126 -22.55 -3.80 0.24
N LEU A 127 -23.52 -4.40 0.93
CA LEU A 127 -24.14 -5.67 0.51
C LEU A 127 -24.91 -5.53 -0.80
N ALA A 128 -25.70 -4.45 -0.94
CA ALA A 128 -26.45 -4.18 -2.16
C ALA A 128 -25.51 -3.94 -3.36
N LEU A 129 -24.45 -3.14 -3.17
CA LEU A 129 -23.43 -2.93 -4.20
C LEU A 129 -22.77 -4.25 -4.60
N ARG A 130 -22.33 -5.05 -3.62
CA ARG A 130 -21.73 -6.37 -3.88
C ARG A 130 -22.62 -7.23 -4.77
N LYS A 131 -23.91 -7.36 -4.43
CA LYS A 131 -24.86 -8.14 -5.25
C LYS A 131 -25.05 -7.56 -6.66
N ARG A 132 -25.10 -6.23 -6.79
CA ARG A 132 -25.22 -5.54 -8.08
C ARG A 132 -24.02 -5.81 -8.99
N PHE A 133 -22.81 -5.73 -8.43
CA PHE A 133 -21.59 -6.06 -9.15
C PHE A 133 -21.54 -7.54 -9.54
N CYS A 134 -21.91 -8.47 -8.65
CA CYS A 134 -21.99 -9.89 -8.99
C CYS A 134 -22.89 -10.14 -10.21
N ARG A 135 -24.07 -9.51 -10.27
CA ARG A 135 -24.99 -9.65 -11.43
C ARG A 135 -24.46 -9.02 -12.72
N SER A 136 -23.73 -7.92 -12.61
CA SER A 136 -23.28 -7.16 -13.78
C SER A 136 -22.01 -7.72 -14.40
N PHE A 137 -21.11 -8.26 -13.58
CA PHE A 137 -19.79 -8.71 -14.02
C PHE A 137 -19.51 -10.20 -13.79
N ASN A 138 -20.45 -10.96 -13.22
CA ASN A 138 -20.39 -12.40 -12.99
C ASN A 138 -19.19 -12.88 -12.14
N PHE A 139 -18.87 -12.15 -11.06
CA PHE A 139 -17.87 -12.59 -10.08
C PHE A 139 -18.16 -12.01 -8.68
N GLU A 140 -17.73 -12.71 -7.63
CA GLU A 140 -17.91 -12.26 -6.25
C GLU A 140 -16.83 -11.24 -5.85
N LEU A 141 -17.29 -10.08 -5.36
CA LEU A 141 -16.43 -9.03 -4.82
C LEU A 141 -16.33 -9.14 -3.31
N GLN A 142 -15.11 -8.95 -2.79
CA GLN A 142 -14.91 -8.76 -1.36
C GLN A 142 -15.31 -7.33 -0.96
N ALA A 143 -16.12 -7.21 0.09
CA ALA A 143 -16.58 -5.93 0.59
C ALA A 143 -16.47 -5.80 2.12
N ALA A 144 -16.17 -4.57 2.58
CA ALA A 144 -16.14 -4.20 3.98
C ALA A 144 -16.89 -2.89 4.20
N ALA A 145 -17.49 -2.72 5.38
CA ALA A 145 -18.19 -1.51 5.78
C ALA A 145 -17.80 -1.11 7.22
N THR A 146 -17.46 0.17 7.39
CA THR A 146 -17.23 0.83 8.68
C THR A 146 -18.25 1.93 8.89
N ASP A 147 -18.18 2.64 10.02
CA ASP A 147 -19.01 3.83 10.23
C ASP A 147 -18.70 4.97 9.26
N GLU A 148 -17.52 4.95 8.65
CA GLU A 148 -17.00 6.03 7.81
C GLU A 148 -17.05 5.75 6.32
N ALA A 149 -17.05 4.47 5.92
CA ALA A 149 -16.88 4.12 4.53
C ALA A 149 -17.25 2.68 4.19
N ILE A 150 -17.28 2.41 2.88
CA ILE A 150 -17.42 1.09 2.27
C ILE A 150 -16.18 0.84 1.42
N VAL A 151 -15.61 -0.37 1.50
CA VAL A 151 -14.47 -0.79 0.67
C VAL A 151 -14.88 -1.97 -0.19
N ILE A 152 -14.49 -1.92 -1.46
CA ILE A 152 -14.70 -2.96 -2.45
C ILE A 152 -13.35 -3.28 -3.10
N SER A 153 -12.93 -4.54 -3.04
CA SER A 153 -11.68 -5.00 -3.69
C SER A 153 -11.95 -5.43 -5.13
N LEU A 154 -11.38 -4.73 -6.09
CA LEU A 154 -11.50 -5.00 -7.53
C LEU A 154 -10.26 -5.77 -8.04
N GLY A 155 -10.50 -6.80 -8.86
CA GLY A 155 -9.46 -7.44 -9.67
C GLY A 155 -8.85 -6.52 -10.75
N THR A 156 -7.75 -6.97 -11.35
CA THR A 156 -6.97 -6.21 -12.37
C THR A 156 -7.71 -6.01 -13.68
N GLN A 157 -8.75 -6.80 -13.96
CA GLN A 157 -9.46 -6.79 -15.25
C GLN A 157 -10.66 -5.84 -15.28
N HIS A 158 -11.02 -5.22 -14.16
CA HIS A 158 -12.22 -4.38 -14.09
C HIS A 158 -11.87 -2.92 -14.33
N SER A 159 -12.29 -2.42 -15.50
CA SER A 159 -12.33 -0.99 -15.81
C SER A 159 -13.78 -0.58 -15.99
N PHE A 160 -14.18 0.48 -15.29
CA PHE A 160 -15.47 1.14 -15.47
C PHE A 160 -15.33 2.61 -15.01
N PRO A 161 -16.17 3.52 -15.53
CA PRO A 161 -16.26 4.89 -15.04
C PRO A 161 -16.64 4.90 -13.57
N LEU A 162 -15.80 5.50 -12.72
CA LEU A 162 -16.00 5.44 -11.27
C LEU A 162 -17.26 6.23 -10.82
N GLU A 163 -17.62 7.27 -11.57
CA GLU A 163 -18.79 8.10 -11.30
C GLU A 163 -20.13 7.36 -11.50
N GLU A 164 -20.18 6.36 -12.38
CA GLU A 164 -21.40 5.59 -12.64
C GLU A 164 -21.80 4.70 -11.45
N VAL A 165 -20.84 4.34 -10.60
CA VAL A 165 -21.07 3.46 -9.44
C VAL A 165 -22.08 4.06 -8.46
N PHE A 166 -22.13 5.39 -8.32
CA PHE A 166 -23.15 6.06 -7.49
C PHE A 166 -24.58 5.81 -7.98
N ARG A 167 -24.76 5.46 -9.26
CA ARG A 167 -26.06 5.22 -9.91
C ARG A 167 -26.38 3.73 -10.09
N TYR A 168 -25.51 2.83 -9.62
CA TYR A 168 -25.72 1.39 -9.77
C TYR A 168 -26.89 0.86 -8.93
N LEU A 169 -27.23 1.56 -7.85
CA LEU A 169 -28.37 1.28 -7.00
C LEU A 169 -29.44 2.36 -7.21
N ASN A 170 -30.70 1.94 -7.10
CA ASN A 170 -31.85 2.84 -7.18
C ASN A 170 -32.67 2.74 -5.90
N SER A 171 -33.14 3.89 -5.40
CA SER A 171 -33.92 3.97 -4.15
C SER A 171 -35.16 3.08 -4.15
N LYS A 172 -35.82 2.88 -5.30
CA LYS A 172 -37.05 2.08 -5.42
C LYS A 172 -36.83 0.57 -5.47
N THR A 173 -35.63 0.12 -5.82
CA THR A 173 -35.33 -1.31 -6.05
C THR A 173 -34.25 -1.85 -5.12
N VAL A 174 -33.64 -1.01 -4.29
CA VAL A 174 -32.52 -1.40 -3.42
C VAL A 174 -32.96 -2.41 -2.36
N CYS A 175 -34.18 -2.30 -1.85
CA CYS A 175 -34.72 -3.21 -0.84
C CYS A 175 -34.75 -4.66 -1.36
N ASP A 176 -35.37 -4.89 -2.53
CA ASP A 176 -35.44 -6.22 -3.14
C ASP A 176 -34.06 -6.82 -3.42
N LEU A 177 -33.13 -5.99 -3.91
CA LEU A 177 -31.75 -6.40 -4.16
C LEU A 177 -31.02 -6.75 -2.86
N LEU A 178 -31.21 -5.95 -1.81
CA LEU A 178 -30.60 -6.16 -0.50
C LEU A 178 -31.15 -7.41 0.18
N VAL A 179 -32.45 -7.69 0.03
CA VAL A 179 -33.06 -8.95 0.49
C VAL A 179 -32.37 -10.13 -0.17
N GLN A 180 -32.13 -10.11 -1.48
CA GLN A 180 -31.39 -11.18 -2.14
C GLN A 180 -29.91 -11.25 -1.70
N ALA A 181 -29.31 -10.10 -1.35
CA ALA A 181 -27.92 -10.05 -0.89
C ALA A 181 -27.73 -10.54 0.56
N LEU A 182 -28.69 -10.27 1.44
CA LEU A 182 -28.61 -10.62 2.87
C LEU A 182 -28.85 -12.11 3.11
N LEU A 183 -29.57 -12.79 2.22
CA LEU A 183 -29.76 -14.25 2.31
C LEU A 183 -28.42 -14.98 2.23
N ASP A 184 -27.46 -14.48 1.44
CA ASP A 184 -26.11 -15.04 1.38
C ASP A 184 -25.21 -14.56 2.54
N ALA A 185 -25.68 -13.61 3.35
CA ALA A 185 -24.89 -13.01 4.41
C ALA A 185 -24.96 -13.84 5.71
N PRO A 186 -23.88 -13.88 6.51
CA PRO A 186 -23.80 -14.71 7.72
C PRO A 186 -24.85 -14.31 8.77
N MET A 187 -25.21 -13.01 8.79
CA MET A 187 -26.16 -12.44 9.75
C MET A 187 -27.55 -13.07 9.66
N PHE A 188 -28.00 -13.50 8.47
CA PHE A 188 -29.31 -14.11 8.30
C PHE A 188 -29.43 -15.38 9.14
N THR A 189 -28.45 -16.28 9.04
CA THR A 189 -28.46 -17.53 9.81
C THR A 189 -28.43 -17.27 11.32
N ILE A 190 -27.70 -16.25 11.77
CA ILE A 190 -27.61 -15.88 13.19
C ILE A 190 -28.97 -15.38 13.70
N ARG A 191 -29.59 -14.45 12.96
CA ARG A 191 -30.89 -13.85 13.29
C ARG A 191 -32.02 -14.87 13.21
N TRP A 192 -31.99 -15.76 12.22
CA TRP A 192 -32.92 -16.89 12.11
C TRP A 192 -32.93 -17.72 13.39
N ARG A 193 -31.75 -18.07 13.89
CA ARG A 193 -31.62 -18.88 15.10
C ARG A 193 -32.14 -18.16 16.33
N TRP A 194 -31.96 -16.84 16.41
CA TRP A 194 -32.53 -16.03 17.48
C TRP A 194 -34.06 -16.04 17.40
N ASN A 195 -34.63 -15.85 16.22
CA ASN A 195 -36.07 -15.87 16.01
C ASN A 195 -36.71 -17.24 16.26
N ALA A 196 -36.11 -18.31 15.75
CA ALA A 196 -36.52 -19.68 16.03
C ALA A 196 -36.48 -20.01 17.54
N THR A 197 -35.49 -19.47 18.26
CA THR A 197 -35.38 -19.65 19.71
C THR A 197 -36.36 -18.76 20.46
N ARG A 198 -36.51 -17.48 20.10
CA ARG A 198 -37.40 -16.48 20.73
C ARG A 198 -38.88 -16.86 20.58
N SER A 199 -39.26 -17.34 19.41
CA SER A 199 -40.61 -17.85 19.11
C SER A 199 -40.94 -19.20 19.76
N LEU A 200 -39.97 -19.83 20.42
CA LEU A 200 -40.09 -21.17 21.00
C LEU A 200 -40.36 -22.28 19.96
N ALA A 201 -40.09 -22.02 18.68
CA ALA A 201 -40.20 -23.01 17.61
C ALA A 201 -39.15 -24.14 17.74
N VAL A 202 -38.01 -23.86 18.38
CA VAL A 202 -36.99 -24.85 18.71
C VAL A 202 -37.04 -25.18 20.22
N PRO A 203 -37.12 -26.47 20.60
CA PRO A 203 -37.19 -26.87 22.01
C PRO A 203 -35.93 -26.43 22.77
N ARG A 204 -36.11 -25.76 23.91
CA ARG A 204 -35.01 -25.35 24.79
C ARG A 204 -34.66 -26.40 25.85
N PHE A 205 -35.63 -27.27 26.16
CA PHE A 205 -35.52 -28.32 27.17
C PHE A 205 -36.00 -29.65 26.58
N ARG A 206 -35.36 -30.75 26.98
CA ARG A 206 -35.77 -32.12 26.64
C ARG A 206 -35.58 -32.97 27.89
N GLY A 207 -36.64 -33.61 28.37
CA GLY A 207 -36.61 -34.42 29.61
C GLY A 207 -36.22 -33.61 30.86
N GLY A 208 -36.67 -32.35 30.98
CA GLY A 208 -36.36 -31.47 32.12
C GLY A 208 -34.95 -30.85 32.12
N ALA A 209 -34.06 -31.28 31.22
CA ALA A 209 -32.71 -30.73 31.06
C ALA A 209 -32.65 -29.72 29.90
N LYS A 210 -31.80 -28.70 30.05
CA LYS A 210 -31.54 -27.71 28.99
C LYS A 210 -30.76 -28.36 27.84
N ILE A 211 -31.23 -28.17 26.61
CA ILE A 211 -30.54 -28.69 25.43
C ILE A 211 -29.22 -27.92 25.23
N ALA A 212 -28.15 -28.64 24.95
CA ALA A 212 -26.84 -28.06 24.68
C ALA A 212 -26.88 -27.14 23.44
N ALA A 213 -26.16 -26.02 23.48
CA ALA A 213 -26.17 -25.04 22.38
C ALA A 213 -25.86 -25.63 20.99
N PRO A 214 -24.89 -26.56 20.81
CA PRO A 214 -24.66 -27.24 19.54
C PRO A 214 -25.90 -27.96 18.98
N LEU A 215 -26.66 -28.64 19.83
CA LEU A 215 -27.88 -29.33 19.39
C LEU A 215 -28.99 -28.34 19.04
N GLN A 216 -29.16 -27.26 19.83
CA GLN A 216 -30.08 -26.18 19.44
C GLN A 216 -29.70 -25.53 18.10
N ARG A 217 -28.41 -25.53 17.74
CA ARG A 217 -27.93 -25.08 16.43
C ARG A 217 -28.45 -25.97 15.30
N MET A 218 -28.27 -27.27 15.44
CA MET A 218 -28.70 -28.24 14.45
C MET A 218 -30.22 -28.22 14.29
N GLU A 219 -30.98 -28.16 15.38
CA GLU A 219 -32.45 -28.11 15.33
C GLU A 219 -32.96 -26.84 14.64
N SER A 220 -32.32 -25.69 14.88
CA SER A 220 -32.67 -24.44 14.20
C SER A 220 -32.35 -24.49 12.69
N GLU A 221 -31.29 -25.18 12.29
CA GLU A 221 -30.92 -25.40 10.89
C GLU A 221 -31.89 -26.39 10.21
N ASN A 222 -32.31 -27.45 10.92
CA ASN A 222 -33.34 -28.37 10.44
C ASN A 222 -34.67 -27.64 10.19
N LEU A 223 -35.06 -26.73 11.10
CA LEU A 223 -36.25 -25.90 10.91
C LEU A 223 -36.10 -24.98 9.69
N LEU A 224 -34.91 -24.42 9.46
CA LEU A 224 -34.64 -23.62 8.27
C LEU A 224 -34.79 -24.45 6.99
N ALA A 225 -34.24 -25.67 6.97
CA ALA A 225 -34.34 -26.57 5.82
C ALA A 225 -35.80 -26.95 5.50
N ALA A 226 -36.64 -27.08 6.52
CA ALA A 226 -38.06 -27.42 6.35
C ALA A 226 -38.90 -26.23 5.84
N VAL A 227 -38.60 -25.02 6.33
CA VAL A 227 -39.40 -23.81 6.05
C VAL A 227 -38.92 -23.06 4.80
N PHE A 228 -37.61 -23.02 4.59
CA PHE A 228 -36.96 -22.29 3.51
C PHE A 228 -35.83 -23.13 2.89
N PRO A 229 -36.16 -24.19 2.13
CA PRO A 229 -35.17 -25.11 1.57
C PRO A 229 -34.18 -24.43 0.63
N ASP A 230 -34.63 -23.46 -0.17
CA ASP A 230 -33.81 -22.69 -1.12
C ASP A 230 -32.66 -21.92 -0.44
N GLN A 231 -32.80 -21.59 0.84
CA GLN A 231 -31.75 -20.93 1.62
C GLN A 231 -30.53 -21.84 1.86
N LEU A 232 -30.73 -23.16 1.86
CA LEU A 232 -29.67 -24.17 2.03
C LEU A 232 -29.33 -24.89 0.71
N ALA A 233 -30.01 -24.56 -0.38
CA ALA A 233 -29.78 -25.17 -1.68
C ALA A 233 -28.39 -24.78 -2.24
N CYS A 234 -27.81 -25.69 -3.03
CA CYS A 234 -26.55 -25.45 -3.72
C CYS A 234 -26.72 -24.29 -4.70
N LEU A 235 -25.79 -23.33 -4.67
CA LEU A 235 -25.80 -22.17 -5.58
C LEU A 235 -25.81 -22.58 -7.06
N GLU A 236 -25.27 -23.75 -7.41
CA GLU A 236 -25.28 -24.27 -8.78
C GLU A 236 -26.68 -24.66 -9.30
N HIS A 237 -27.64 -24.89 -8.41
CA HIS A 237 -29.00 -25.31 -8.78
C HIS A 237 -30.03 -24.16 -8.77
N ILE A 238 -29.67 -23.00 -8.23
CA ILE A 238 -30.55 -21.84 -8.17
C ILE A 238 -30.31 -20.99 -9.41
N VAL A 239 -31.30 -20.91 -10.29
CA VAL A 239 -31.27 -20.01 -11.46
C VAL A 239 -32.05 -18.75 -11.12
N GLY A 240 -31.33 -17.63 -10.96
CA GLY A 240 -31.94 -16.33 -10.65
C GLY A 240 -32.07 -16.06 -9.15
N ASP A 241 -33.17 -15.42 -8.76
CA ASP A 241 -33.41 -14.98 -7.39
C ASP A 241 -34.10 -16.08 -6.57
N ARG A 242 -33.77 -16.15 -5.27
CA ARG A 242 -34.40 -17.12 -4.37
C ARG A 242 -35.85 -16.73 -4.14
N GLU A 243 -36.75 -17.71 -4.25
CA GLU A 243 -38.15 -17.53 -3.88
C GLU A 243 -38.27 -17.53 -2.35
N ILE A 244 -38.81 -16.45 -1.80
CA ILE A 244 -38.91 -16.27 -0.35
C ILE A 244 -40.25 -16.84 0.12
N PRO A 245 -40.27 -17.84 1.02
CA PRO A 245 -41.50 -18.42 1.52
C PRO A 245 -42.34 -17.42 2.31
N ASP A 246 -43.66 -17.50 2.17
CA ASP A 246 -44.58 -16.80 3.07
C ASP A 246 -44.64 -17.50 4.44
N HIS A 247 -43.65 -17.22 5.29
CA HIS A 247 -43.58 -17.77 6.63
C HIS A 247 -43.24 -16.67 7.66
N PRO A 248 -43.95 -16.59 8.82
CA PRO A 248 -43.75 -15.52 9.80
C PRO A 248 -42.30 -15.42 10.32
N LEU A 249 -41.63 -16.55 10.59
CA LEU A 249 -40.23 -16.54 11.03
C LEU A 249 -39.27 -16.05 9.94
N VAL A 250 -39.56 -16.32 8.66
CA VAL A 250 -38.72 -15.87 7.54
C VAL A 250 -38.89 -14.36 7.41
N LYS A 251 -40.14 -13.88 7.37
CA LYS A 251 -40.48 -12.45 7.34
C LYS A 251 -39.84 -11.68 8.49
N GLN A 252 -39.98 -12.15 9.73
CA GLN A 252 -39.36 -11.50 10.90
C GLN A 252 -37.82 -11.52 10.83
N THR A 253 -37.23 -12.60 10.31
CA THR A 253 -35.76 -12.68 10.19
C THR A 253 -35.22 -11.71 9.15
N ILE A 254 -35.91 -11.57 8.02
CA ILE A 254 -35.56 -10.58 6.99
C ILE A 254 -35.73 -9.18 7.57
N ASP A 255 -36.85 -8.90 8.24
CA ASP A 255 -37.12 -7.61 8.89
C ASP A 255 -36.01 -7.25 9.90
N ASP A 256 -35.69 -8.13 10.86
CA ASP A 256 -34.60 -7.91 11.83
C ASP A 256 -33.25 -7.63 11.13
N CYS A 257 -32.97 -8.28 10.01
CA CYS A 257 -31.74 -8.04 9.26
C CYS A 257 -31.74 -6.66 8.60
N LEU A 258 -32.87 -6.23 8.02
CA LEU A 258 -33.02 -4.95 7.33
C LEU A 258 -33.08 -3.76 8.30
N THR A 259 -33.73 -3.93 9.46
CA THR A 259 -34.13 -2.84 10.35
C THR A 259 -33.43 -2.83 11.71
N GLU A 260 -32.79 -3.92 12.15
CA GLU A 260 -31.97 -3.92 13.39
C GLU A 260 -30.48 -4.02 13.06
N ALA A 261 -30.08 -5.01 12.26
CA ALA A 261 -28.67 -5.22 11.90
C ALA A 261 -28.16 -4.21 10.86
N MET A 262 -29.09 -3.66 10.07
CA MET A 262 -28.89 -2.66 9.03
C MET A 262 -29.92 -1.53 9.18
N ASP A 263 -29.89 -0.57 8.27
CA ASP A 263 -30.86 0.52 8.21
C ASP A 263 -31.24 0.74 6.74
N ILE A 264 -32.30 0.05 6.30
CA ILE A 264 -32.79 0.13 4.92
C ILE A 264 -33.46 1.47 4.62
N ASP A 265 -34.25 2.01 5.55
CA ASP A 265 -34.92 3.30 5.36
C ASP A 265 -33.89 4.43 5.21
N GLY A 266 -32.84 4.42 6.02
CA GLY A 266 -31.71 5.34 5.91
C GLY A 266 -30.96 5.19 4.59
N LEU A 267 -30.78 3.97 4.08
CA LEU A 267 -30.17 3.75 2.76
C LEU A 267 -31.04 4.31 1.62
N GLU A 268 -32.35 4.04 1.63
CA GLU A 268 -33.28 4.56 0.63
C GLU A 268 -33.29 6.10 0.61
N GLU A 269 -33.25 6.73 1.79
CA GLU A 269 -33.14 8.18 1.92
C GLU A 269 -31.83 8.71 1.31
N VAL A 270 -30.69 8.08 1.60
CA VAL A 270 -29.39 8.47 1.03
C VAL A 270 -29.41 8.35 -0.50
N LEU A 271 -29.94 7.24 -1.04
CA LEU A 271 -30.04 7.05 -2.48
C LEU A 271 -30.96 8.10 -3.13
N ARG A 272 -32.10 8.43 -2.50
CA ARG A 272 -33.02 9.46 -2.99
C ARG A 272 -32.37 10.85 -3.04
N LYS A 273 -31.53 11.16 -2.04
CA LYS A 273 -30.74 12.41 -2.00
C LYS A 273 -29.64 12.45 -3.07
N ILE A 274 -29.04 11.31 -3.40
CA ILE A 274 -28.11 11.21 -4.52
C ILE A 274 -28.85 11.40 -5.86
N GLU A 275 -30.01 10.76 -6.03
CA GLU A 275 -30.85 10.84 -7.24
C GLU A 275 -31.36 12.26 -7.51
N SER A 276 -31.73 13.00 -6.46
CA SER A 276 -32.17 14.40 -6.54
C SER A 276 -31.03 15.41 -6.68
N GLY A 277 -29.79 15.01 -6.41
CA GLY A 277 -28.62 15.89 -6.43
C GLY A 277 -28.38 16.69 -5.14
N ASP A 278 -29.13 16.41 -4.06
CA ASP A 278 -28.93 17.02 -2.74
C ASP A 278 -27.59 16.62 -2.11
N ILE A 279 -27.08 15.43 -2.44
CA ILE A 279 -25.75 14.97 -2.07
C ILE A 279 -24.81 15.09 -3.27
N ARG A 280 -23.72 15.82 -3.09
CA ARG A 280 -22.65 15.94 -4.10
C ARG A 280 -21.82 14.66 -4.13
N CYS A 281 -21.70 14.03 -5.29
CA CYS A 281 -20.89 12.83 -5.49
C CYS A 281 -19.63 13.15 -6.29
N ILE A 282 -18.46 12.75 -5.77
CA ILE A 282 -17.16 12.99 -6.41
C ILE A 282 -16.42 11.67 -6.57
N ALA A 283 -15.97 11.38 -7.79
CA ALA A 283 -15.10 10.25 -8.10
C ALA A 283 -13.64 10.71 -8.25
N ARG A 284 -12.70 9.96 -7.67
CA ARG A 284 -11.26 10.21 -7.74
C ARG A 284 -10.48 8.92 -7.98
N ASP A 285 -9.76 8.85 -9.08
CA ASP A 285 -8.73 7.85 -9.26
C ASP A 285 -7.40 8.37 -8.73
N LEU A 286 -6.79 7.66 -7.79
CA LEU A 286 -5.54 8.03 -7.14
C LEU A 286 -4.48 6.94 -7.30
N PRO A 287 -3.19 7.31 -7.36
CA PRO A 287 -2.10 6.32 -7.37
C PRO A 287 -1.94 5.62 -6.01
N GLU A 288 -2.24 6.33 -4.91
CA GLU A 288 -2.12 5.85 -3.53
C GLU A 288 -3.38 6.23 -2.74
N PRO A 289 -3.73 5.48 -1.67
CA PRO A 289 -4.90 5.80 -0.84
C PRO A 289 -4.77 7.15 -0.12
N SER A 290 -5.90 7.87 -0.03
CA SER A 290 -5.99 9.05 0.84
C SER A 290 -5.74 8.70 2.32
N PRO A 291 -5.45 9.71 3.19
CA PRO A 291 -5.34 9.49 4.63
C PRO A 291 -6.63 8.91 5.26
N LEU A 292 -7.80 9.20 4.71
CA LEU A 292 -9.07 8.62 5.15
C LEU A 292 -9.18 7.14 4.71
N ALA A 293 -8.85 6.80 3.46
CA ALA A 293 -8.85 5.40 3.01
C ALA A 293 -7.88 4.53 3.80
N ALA A 294 -6.73 5.07 4.20
CA ALA A 294 -5.74 4.34 4.96
C ALA A 294 -6.27 3.78 6.29
N GLU A 295 -7.22 4.48 6.95
CA GLU A 295 -7.85 3.99 8.18
C GLU A 295 -8.69 2.74 7.91
N ILE A 296 -9.48 2.77 6.83
CA ILE A 296 -10.42 1.72 6.48
C ILE A 296 -9.73 0.49 5.88
N LEU A 297 -8.64 0.68 5.12
CA LEU A 297 -7.84 -0.43 4.61
C LEU A 297 -7.20 -1.26 5.74
N ASN A 298 -6.83 -0.57 6.83
CA ASN A 298 -6.35 -1.19 8.05
C ASN A 298 -7.49 -1.53 9.02
N ALA A 299 -8.75 -1.53 8.56
CA ALA A 299 -9.90 -1.80 9.41
C ALA A 299 -9.81 -3.19 10.04
N ARG A 300 -10.38 -3.28 11.24
CA ARG A 300 -10.33 -4.49 12.03
C ARG A 300 -11.15 -5.62 11.37
N PRO A 301 -10.84 -6.90 11.64
CA PRO A 301 -11.48 -8.08 11.05
C PRO A 301 -13.01 -8.12 10.99
N TYR A 302 -13.70 -7.40 11.89
CA TYR A 302 -15.16 -7.35 12.02
C TYR A 302 -15.85 -6.31 11.12
N ALA A 303 -15.09 -5.43 10.46
CA ALA A 303 -15.65 -4.50 9.48
C ALA A 303 -16.02 -5.19 8.15
N PHE A 304 -15.56 -6.43 7.95
CA PHE A 304 -15.76 -7.17 6.71
C PHE A 304 -17.14 -7.81 6.65
N LEU A 305 -17.75 -7.79 5.47
CA LEU A 305 -19.09 -8.35 5.23
C LEU A 305 -19.04 -9.85 4.91
N ASP A 306 -17.86 -10.38 4.58
CA ASP A 306 -17.66 -11.76 4.16
C ASP A 306 -17.07 -12.65 5.27
N ASN A 307 -17.37 -13.94 5.19
CA ASN A 307 -16.81 -14.98 6.06
C ASN A 307 -15.40 -15.44 5.66
N ALA A 308 -14.81 -14.87 4.60
CA ALA A 308 -13.52 -15.32 4.07
C ALA A 308 -12.43 -15.27 5.17
N PRO A 309 -11.58 -16.31 5.30
CA PRO A 309 -10.43 -16.31 6.19
C PRO A 309 -9.56 -15.06 6.00
N LEU A 310 -8.92 -14.59 7.07
CA LEU A 310 -8.14 -13.35 7.04
C LEU A 310 -7.02 -13.38 5.98
N GLU A 311 -6.44 -14.55 5.73
CA GLU A 311 -5.37 -14.78 4.77
C GLU A 311 -5.79 -14.61 3.30
N GLU A 312 -7.09 -14.71 2.99
CA GLU A 312 -7.64 -14.63 1.63
C GLU A 312 -8.16 -13.21 1.29
N ARG A 313 -8.01 -12.25 2.21
CA ARG A 313 -8.58 -10.89 2.08
C ARG A 313 -7.62 -9.95 1.35
N ARG A 314 -8.03 -9.47 0.17
CA ARG A 314 -7.25 -8.53 -0.65
C ARG A 314 -7.17 -7.12 -0.05
N THR A 315 -8.13 -6.74 0.78
CA THR A 315 -8.22 -5.40 1.37
C THR A 315 -7.08 -5.09 2.35
N GLN A 316 -6.52 -6.11 2.99
CA GLN A 316 -5.37 -5.99 3.90
C GLN A 316 -4.02 -6.03 3.16
N ALA A 317 -4.03 -6.34 1.86
CA ALA A 317 -2.85 -6.31 1.00
C ALA A 317 -2.54 -4.88 0.51
N VAL A 318 -2.92 -3.85 1.27
CA VAL A 318 -2.52 -2.47 1.01
C VAL A 318 -1.67 -1.99 2.19
N TYR A 319 -0.37 -2.21 2.12
CA TYR A 319 0.53 -1.65 3.13
C TYR A 319 0.71 -0.16 2.86
N THR A 320 0.15 0.66 3.74
CA THR A 320 0.33 2.11 3.67
C THR A 320 1.80 2.44 3.97
N ARG A 321 2.48 3.19 3.08
CA ARG A 321 3.68 3.93 3.50
C ARG A 321 3.29 4.73 4.75
N ARG A 322 4.08 4.65 5.82
CA ARG A 322 3.83 5.45 7.02
C ARG A 322 3.75 6.91 6.58
N ALA A 323 2.62 7.57 6.87
CA ALA A 323 2.38 8.98 6.54
C ALA A 323 3.54 9.91 6.97
N SER A 324 4.33 9.49 7.98
CA SER A 324 5.52 10.21 8.46
C SER A 324 6.71 10.29 7.48
N GLU A 325 6.75 9.53 6.38
CA GLU A 325 7.80 9.67 5.35
C GLU A 325 7.44 10.70 4.26
N ARG A 326 6.27 11.35 4.35
CA ARG A 326 5.77 12.37 3.41
C ARG A 326 6.43 13.75 3.58
N SER A 327 7.73 13.79 3.81
CA SER A 327 8.49 15.05 3.83
C SER A 327 8.81 15.51 2.40
N GLY A 328 7.80 16.03 1.71
CA GLY A 328 7.94 16.65 0.39
C GLY A 328 6.57 16.95 -0.20
N SER A 329 6.29 18.23 -0.43
CA SER A 329 5.01 18.78 -0.89
C SER A 329 4.56 18.32 -2.29
N ASP A 330 5.35 17.50 -2.98
CA ASP A 330 5.11 17.03 -4.37
C ASP A 330 5.24 15.49 -4.53
N GLY A 331 5.39 14.73 -3.44
CA GLY A 331 5.87 13.34 -3.49
C GLY A 331 4.82 12.22 -3.60
N LEU A 332 3.54 12.53 -3.84
CA LEU A 332 2.51 11.50 -4.00
C LEU A 332 2.63 10.88 -5.40
N GLY A 333 3.03 9.60 -5.49
CA GLY A 333 3.01 8.84 -6.75
C GLY A 333 4.33 8.76 -7.54
N ILE A 334 5.47 9.21 -6.99
CA ILE A 334 6.77 9.01 -7.66
C ILE A 334 7.15 7.52 -7.64
N LEU A 335 7.25 6.95 -8.84
CA LEU A 335 7.59 5.55 -9.06
C LEU A 335 9.09 5.38 -9.30
N ASP A 336 9.56 4.14 -9.12
CA ASP A 336 10.95 3.80 -9.38
C ASP A 336 11.27 3.82 -10.88
N SER A 337 12.29 4.57 -11.30
CA SER A 337 12.66 4.67 -12.72
C SER A 337 13.06 3.32 -13.31
N ALA A 338 13.77 2.48 -12.56
CA ALA A 338 14.16 1.15 -13.02
C ALA A 338 12.94 0.22 -13.19
N ALA A 339 11.90 0.38 -12.36
CA ALA A 339 10.64 -0.35 -12.52
C ALA A 339 9.88 0.13 -13.76
N ILE A 340 9.84 1.44 -14.03
CA ILE A 340 9.23 2.01 -15.24
C ILE A 340 9.91 1.44 -16.49
N GLU A 341 11.24 1.54 -16.59
CA GLU A 341 12.01 1.07 -17.75
C GLU A 341 11.81 -0.44 -17.99
N LYS A 342 11.74 -1.23 -16.91
CA LYS A 342 11.49 -2.66 -17.01
C LYS A 342 10.10 -2.95 -17.58
N VAL A 343 9.06 -2.30 -17.08
CA VAL A 343 7.69 -2.52 -17.56
C VAL A 343 7.53 -2.02 -18.99
N GLN A 344 8.10 -0.87 -19.36
CA GLN A 344 8.07 -0.36 -20.73
C GLN A 344 8.72 -1.33 -21.72
N ARG A 345 9.85 -1.92 -21.34
CA ARG A 345 10.52 -2.93 -22.16
C ARG A 345 9.70 -4.21 -22.29
N GLU A 346 9.12 -4.70 -21.19
CA GLU A 346 8.30 -5.93 -21.19
C GLU A 346 6.90 -5.74 -21.81
N ALA A 347 6.39 -4.51 -21.87
CA ALA A 347 5.08 -4.20 -22.46
C ALA A 347 5.16 -3.97 -23.97
N TRP A 348 6.35 -3.61 -24.47
CA TRP A 348 6.58 -3.45 -25.91
C TRP A 348 6.41 -4.81 -26.62
N PRO A 349 5.68 -4.88 -27.74
CA PRO A 349 5.54 -6.13 -28.49
C PRO A 349 6.90 -6.55 -29.07
N GLU A 350 7.19 -7.84 -29.01
CA GLU A 350 8.33 -8.45 -29.70
C GLU A 350 7.76 -9.40 -30.77
N ALA A 351 8.25 -9.29 -32.00
CA ALA A 351 7.79 -10.11 -33.12
C ALA A 351 8.96 -10.92 -33.69
N ALA A 352 8.83 -12.25 -33.65
CA ALA A 352 9.74 -13.20 -34.27
C ALA A 352 9.29 -13.58 -35.70
N ASN A 353 8.04 -13.33 -36.06
CA ASN A 353 7.47 -13.66 -37.37
C ASN A 353 6.54 -12.55 -37.88
N ALA A 354 6.07 -12.69 -39.13
CA ALA A 354 5.23 -11.69 -39.78
C ALA A 354 3.86 -11.53 -39.10
N ASP A 355 3.27 -12.61 -38.58
CA ASP A 355 1.97 -12.58 -37.90
C ASP A 355 2.04 -11.79 -36.58
N GLU A 356 3.07 -12.03 -35.78
CA GLU A 356 3.30 -11.26 -34.54
C GLU A 356 3.56 -9.77 -34.82
N LEU A 357 4.23 -9.44 -35.93
CA LEU A 357 4.42 -8.05 -36.35
C LEU A 357 3.10 -7.41 -36.81
N HIS A 358 2.22 -8.20 -37.46
CA HIS A 358 0.88 -7.75 -37.82
C HIS A 358 0.05 -7.45 -36.58
N ASP A 359 0.06 -8.33 -35.58
CA ASP A 359 -0.63 -8.11 -34.31
C ASP A 359 -0.12 -6.85 -33.60
N ALA A 360 1.20 -6.60 -33.64
CA ALA A 360 1.78 -5.37 -33.12
C ALA A 360 1.29 -4.11 -33.86
N LEU A 361 1.19 -4.15 -35.19
CA LEU A 361 0.64 -3.06 -36.01
C LEU A 361 -0.84 -2.82 -35.73
N VAL A 362 -1.62 -3.89 -35.53
CA VAL A 362 -3.03 -3.80 -35.16
C VAL A 362 -3.19 -3.20 -33.76
N LEU A 363 -2.35 -3.59 -32.79
CA LEU A 363 -2.35 -3.07 -31.43
C LEU A 363 -2.00 -1.59 -31.38
N LEU A 364 -0.85 -1.21 -31.94
CA LEU A 364 -0.31 0.15 -31.90
C LEU A 364 -1.04 1.12 -32.83
N GLY A 365 -1.72 0.59 -33.85
CA GLY A 365 -2.41 1.35 -34.89
C GLY A 365 -1.47 1.98 -35.93
N LEU A 366 -0.36 2.56 -35.46
CA LEU A 366 0.61 3.29 -36.26
C LEU A 366 2.00 3.14 -35.62
N MET A 367 2.97 2.70 -36.42
CA MET A 367 4.36 2.48 -35.99
C MET A 367 5.36 3.23 -36.86
N THR A 368 6.39 3.81 -36.25
CA THR A 368 7.52 4.39 -37.00
C THR A 368 8.48 3.32 -37.51
N PRO A 369 9.31 3.62 -38.52
CA PRO A 369 10.45 2.79 -38.91
C PRO A 369 11.29 2.25 -37.75
N GLU A 370 11.63 3.13 -36.81
CA GLU A 370 12.48 2.82 -35.66
C GLU A 370 11.76 1.88 -34.69
N GLU A 371 10.45 2.03 -34.54
CA GLU A 371 9.59 1.19 -33.70
C GLU A 371 9.42 -0.22 -34.27
N ILE A 372 9.29 -0.34 -35.59
CA ILE A 372 9.26 -1.64 -36.28
C ILE A 372 10.59 -2.36 -36.08
N GLN A 373 11.70 -1.63 -36.23
CA GLN A 373 13.03 -2.18 -36.02
C GLN A 373 13.28 -2.59 -34.56
N ARG A 374 12.72 -1.85 -33.60
CA ARG A 374 12.72 -2.21 -32.17
C ARG A 374 11.92 -3.49 -31.89
N THR A 375 10.79 -3.67 -32.57
CA THR A 375 9.88 -4.81 -32.40
C THR A 375 10.48 -6.11 -32.94
N ALA A 376 11.39 -6.03 -33.92
CA ALA A 376 12.09 -7.18 -34.51
C ALA A 376 13.27 -7.73 -33.65
N ASN A 377 13.36 -7.36 -32.37
CA ASN A 377 14.33 -7.89 -31.39
C ASN A 377 15.81 -7.95 -31.85
N GLY A 378 16.24 -6.97 -32.65
CA GLY A 378 17.62 -6.89 -33.16
C GLY A 378 17.90 -7.64 -34.48
N GLU A 379 16.92 -8.39 -35.01
CA GLU A 379 16.96 -8.92 -36.38
C GLU A 379 16.52 -7.85 -37.39
N SER A 380 16.80 -8.06 -38.68
CA SER A 380 16.35 -7.12 -39.71
C SER A 380 14.83 -7.20 -39.83
N ALA A 381 14.12 -6.08 -39.64
CA ALA A 381 12.66 -6.04 -39.79
C ALA A 381 12.20 -6.10 -41.27
N VAL A 382 13.13 -5.87 -42.20
CA VAL A 382 12.94 -5.86 -43.66
C VAL A 382 12.18 -7.10 -44.18
N PRO A 383 12.58 -8.35 -43.89
CA PRO A 383 11.85 -9.54 -44.34
C PRO A 383 10.41 -9.63 -43.82
N LEU A 384 10.18 -9.29 -42.54
CA LEU A 384 8.86 -9.38 -41.90
C LEU A 384 7.87 -8.41 -42.56
N VAL A 385 8.28 -7.14 -42.72
CA VAL A 385 7.45 -6.13 -43.37
C VAL A 385 7.21 -6.48 -44.84
N SER A 386 8.22 -7.02 -45.53
CA SER A 386 8.10 -7.44 -46.94
C SER A 386 7.06 -8.54 -47.13
N ALA A 387 7.02 -9.51 -46.22
CA ALA A 387 6.01 -10.58 -46.23
C ALA A 387 4.59 -10.00 -46.05
N LEU A 388 4.39 -9.12 -45.07
CA LEU A 388 3.08 -8.49 -44.81
C LEU A 388 2.59 -7.64 -45.98
N VAL A 389 3.49 -6.92 -46.66
CA VAL A 389 3.13 -6.14 -47.85
C VAL A 389 2.86 -7.03 -49.06
N ALA A 390 3.58 -8.15 -49.20
CA ALA A 390 3.30 -9.13 -50.24
C ALA A 390 1.92 -9.76 -50.08
N GLU A 391 1.51 -10.02 -48.84
CA GLU A 391 0.20 -10.54 -48.43
C GLU A 391 -0.91 -9.48 -48.37
N ASN A 392 -0.60 -8.21 -48.65
CA ASN A 392 -1.54 -7.09 -48.60
C ASN A 392 -2.18 -6.88 -47.19
N ARG A 393 -1.38 -7.11 -46.14
CA ARG A 393 -1.75 -6.96 -44.72
C ARG A 393 -1.18 -5.70 -44.06
N ALA A 394 -0.12 -5.11 -44.62
CA ALA A 394 0.47 -3.87 -44.14
C ALA A 394 0.77 -2.90 -45.28
N THR A 395 0.81 -1.60 -44.97
CA THR A 395 1.19 -0.54 -45.92
C THR A 395 1.98 0.56 -45.23
N ARG A 396 2.67 1.39 -46.04
CA ARG A 396 3.30 2.62 -45.58
C ARG A 396 2.36 3.80 -45.84
N VAL A 397 2.23 4.66 -44.84
CA VAL A 397 1.48 5.90 -44.91
C VAL A 397 2.44 7.07 -44.74
N VAL A 398 2.35 8.05 -45.64
CA VAL A 398 3.25 9.21 -45.71
C VAL A 398 2.43 10.49 -45.74
N PHE A 399 2.80 11.48 -44.93
CA PHE A 399 2.18 12.80 -44.97
C PHE A 399 3.16 13.93 -44.61
N ALA A 400 2.85 15.14 -45.07
CA ALA A 400 3.64 16.34 -44.80
C ALA A 400 3.42 16.82 -43.35
N ALA A 401 4.51 17.08 -42.63
CA ALA A 401 4.43 17.57 -41.25
C ALA A 401 3.84 19.00 -41.22
N GLN A 402 2.71 19.20 -40.54
CA GLN A 402 1.93 20.45 -40.58
C GLN A 402 2.54 21.64 -39.79
N HIS A 403 3.83 21.63 -39.45
CA HIS A 403 4.47 22.68 -38.62
C HIS A 403 5.52 23.55 -39.34
N SER A 404 5.41 23.67 -40.66
CA SER A 404 6.17 24.67 -41.41
C SER A 404 5.31 25.93 -41.60
N LYS A 405 5.74 27.06 -41.03
CA LYS A 405 5.19 28.39 -41.38
C LYS A 405 5.49 28.81 -42.82
N ASP A 406 6.27 28.02 -43.56
CA ASP A 406 6.51 28.22 -44.98
C ASP A 406 5.61 27.30 -45.79
N ARG A 407 4.53 27.90 -46.34
CA ARG A 407 3.86 27.39 -47.54
C ARG A 407 4.80 27.58 -48.72
N GLU A 408 5.81 26.73 -48.85
CA GLU A 408 6.42 26.50 -50.16
C GLU A 408 5.88 25.21 -50.76
N VAL A 409 5.30 25.40 -51.93
CA VAL A 409 4.70 24.40 -52.80
C VAL A 409 5.75 23.34 -53.15
N LEU A 410 5.66 22.16 -52.54
CA LEU A 410 6.35 20.96 -53.01
C LEU A 410 5.73 20.54 -54.37
N LYS A 411 6.26 21.10 -55.46
CA LYS A 411 6.17 20.48 -56.79
C LYS A 411 7.02 19.21 -56.75
N CYS A 412 6.36 18.05 -56.73
CA CYS A 412 7.02 16.77 -57.01
C CYS A 412 7.78 16.86 -58.34
N GLY A 413 9.10 16.68 -58.27
CA GLY A 413 9.99 16.63 -59.41
C GLY A 413 9.65 15.45 -60.34
N SER A 414 9.39 15.80 -61.59
CA SER A 414 9.62 15.07 -62.84
C SER A 414 9.71 13.54 -62.78
N ALA A 415 8.70 12.92 -63.39
CA ALA A 415 8.80 11.57 -63.97
C ALA A 415 10.04 11.45 -64.88
N LEU A 416 10.82 10.38 -64.67
CA LEU A 416 11.78 9.85 -65.65
C LEU A 416 11.14 8.66 -66.39
N PRO A 417 11.55 8.37 -67.64
CA PRO A 417 10.73 7.63 -68.60
C PRO A 417 10.63 6.14 -68.27
N LEU A 418 9.46 5.59 -68.59
CA LEU A 418 9.14 4.16 -68.58
C LEU A 418 10.11 3.37 -69.46
N SER A 419 10.87 2.44 -68.86
CA SER A 419 11.32 1.23 -69.53
C SER A 419 10.35 0.10 -69.19
N SER A 420 9.82 -0.53 -70.24
CA SER A 420 8.93 -1.68 -70.19
C SER A 420 9.71 -2.95 -69.84
N GLY A 421 9.44 -3.53 -68.67
CA GLY A 421 9.89 -4.87 -68.27
C GLY A 421 9.65 -5.13 -66.79
N ASP A 422 8.86 -6.18 -66.46
CA ASP A 422 8.71 -6.89 -65.17
C ASP A 422 9.00 -6.17 -63.81
N GLY A 423 8.60 -4.90 -63.69
CA GLY A 423 8.97 -4.04 -62.56
C GLY A 423 8.14 -4.15 -61.27
N LYS A 424 7.27 -5.16 -61.10
CA LYS A 424 6.49 -5.33 -59.84
C LYS A 424 7.35 -5.85 -58.69
N SER A 425 8.38 -6.65 -58.98
CA SER A 425 9.29 -7.20 -57.96
C SER A 425 10.35 -6.18 -57.53
N GLU A 426 10.95 -5.44 -58.46
CA GLU A 426 11.96 -4.40 -58.17
C GLU A 426 11.41 -3.19 -57.41
N LYS A 427 10.17 -2.75 -57.68
CA LYS A 427 9.52 -1.67 -56.92
C LYS A 427 9.24 -2.04 -55.46
N ARG A 428 8.92 -3.32 -55.19
CA ARG A 428 8.71 -3.85 -53.82
C ARG A 428 10.01 -3.96 -53.04
N SER A 429 11.13 -4.35 -53.67
CA SER A 429 12.44 -4.44 -53.00
C SER A 429 13.04 -3.06 -52.66
N ARG A 430 12.81 -2.04 -53.50
CA ARG A 430 13.25 -0.64 -53.23
C ARG A 430 12.41 0.06 -52.15
N TRP A 431 11.20 -0.43 -51.90
CA TRP A 431 10.29 0.07 -50.87
C TRP A 431 10.80 -0.24 -49.46
N VAL A 432 11.36 -1.43 -49.20
CA VAL A 432 11.74 -1.85 -47.84
C VAL A 432 12.90 -1.04 -47.26
N GLY A 433 13.88 -0.65 -48.09
CA GLY A 433 14.99 0.21 -47.68
C GLY A 433 14.60 1.69 -47.46
N SER A 434 13.57 2.18 -48.15
CA SER A 434 13.04 3.55 -48.01
C SER A 434 11.94 3.65 -46.95
N ALA A 435 11.21 2.56 -46.68
CA ALA A 435 10.20 2.48 -45.63
C ALA A 435 10.80 2.62 -44.23
N LEU A 436 12.11 2.46 -44.09
CA LEU A 436 12.83 2.60 -42.82
C LEU A 436 13.53 3.96 -42.64
N GLN A 437 13.25 4.95 -43.49
CA GLN A 437 13.94 6.25 -43.49
C GLN A 437 12.96 7.42 -43.32
N ASN A 438 13.10 8.16 -42.23
CA ASN A 438 12.44 9.45 -42.05
C ASN A 438 13.31 10.58 -42.64
N THR A 439 12.67 11.56 -43.29
CA THR A 439 13.33 12.82 -43.72
C THR A 439 12.76 13.99 -42.93
N SER A 440 13.50 15.09 -42.77
CA SER A 440 13.08 16.20 -41.90
C SER A 440 11.76 16.87 -42.31
N ALA A 441 11.29 16.67 -43.55
CA ALA A 441 10.07 17.26 -44.09
C ALA A 441 8.85 16.31 -44.11
N THR A 442 9.06 15.00 -43.99
CA THR A 442 8.02 13.99 -44.23
C THR A 442 8.12 12.86 -43.23
N ARG A 443 7.00 12.56 -42.54
CA ARG A 443 6.92 11.41 -41.64
C ARG A 443 6.30 10.22 -42.35
N ALA A 444 6.93 9.07 -42.21
CA ALA A 444 6.43 7.80 -42.71
C ALA A 444 6.08 6.89 -41.53
N PHE A 445 4.95 6.19 -41.67
CA PHE A 445 4.50 5.20 -40.70
C PHE A 445 4.09 3.91 -41.40
N CYS A 446 4.19 2.79 -40.71
CA CYS A 446 3.60 1.53 -41.13
C CYS A 446 2.31 1.29 -40.37
N ILE A 447 1.29 0.78 -41.07
CA ILE A 447 -0.01 0.45 -40.50
C ILE A 447 -0.48 -0.90 -41.01
N ALA A 448 -1.31 -1.58 -40.22
CA ALA A 448 -2.06 -2.74 -40.66
C ALA A 448 -3.23 -2.32 -41.58
N ALA A 449 -3.60 -3.18 -42.53
CA ALA A 449 -4.68 -2.96 -43.47
C ALA A 449 -6.01 -2.60 -42.78
N GLU A 450 -6.29 -3.23 -41.64
CA GLU A 450 -7.48 -3.08 -40.82
C GLU A 450 -7.58 -1.70 -40.17
N ARG A 451 -6.44 -1.01 -40.00
CA ARG A 451 -6.36 0.32 -39.37
C ARG A 451 -6.45 1.45 -40.39
N LEU A 452 -6.47 1.15 -41.69
CA LEU A 452 -6.51 2.17 -42.74
C LEU A 452 -7.69 3.17 -42.62
N PRO A 453 -8.95 2.74 -42.35
CA PRO A 453 -10.07 3.70 -42.19
C PRO A 453 -9.90 4.65 -41.00
N MET A 454 -9.32 4.16 -39.90
CA MET A 454 -8.96 4.99 -38.73
C MET A 454 -7.93 6.04 -39.12
N ILE A 455 -6.88 5.64 -39.86
CA ILE A 455 -5.81 6.54 -40.30
C ILE A 455 -6.29 7.56 -41.33
N GLN A 456 -7.20 7.18 -42.23
CA GLN A 456 -7.81 8.12 -43.19
C GLN A 456 -8.67 9.18 -42.51
N ALA A 457 -9.36 8.84 -41.41
CA ALA A 457 -10.10 9.82 -40.61
C ALA A 457 -9.16 10.82 -39.89
N ILE A 458 -7.99 10.35 -39.43
CA ILE A 458 -7.00 11.17 -38.72
C ILE A 458 -6.12 11.98 -39.67
N TYR A 459 -5.76 11.44 -40.83
CA TYR A 459 -4.93 12.11 -41.84
C TYR A 459 -5.56 11.99 -43.23
N PRO A 460 -6.54 12.84 -43.56
CA PRO A 460 -7.27 12.76 -44.83
C PRO A 460 -6.39 12.90 -46.08
N ASN A 461 -5.25 13.59 -45.95
CA ASN A 461 -4.31 13.86 -47.04
C ASN A 461 -3.13 12.87 -47.07
N ALA A 462 -3.19 11.77 -46.33
CA ALA A 462 -2.10 10.82 -46.27
C ALA A 462 -2.02 9.97 -47.55
N ILE A 463 -0.80 9.79 -48.05
CA ILE A 463 -0.51 8.97 -49.23
C ILE A 463 -0.21 7.55 -48.75
N VAL A 464 -0.88 6.57 -49.35
CA VAL A 464 -0.75 5.15 -48.99
C VAL A 464 0.06 4.44 -50.07
N GLU A 465 1.12 3.74 -49.67
CA GLU A 465 2.02 3.03 -50.59
C GLU A 465 2.45 1.68 -50.01
N PRO A 466 2.11 0.54 -50.65
CA PRO A 466 1.28 0.37 -51.85
C PRO A 466 -0.23 0.49 -51.57
N ASP A 467 -1.02 0.66 -52.64
CA ASP A 467 -2.49 0.59 -52.59
C ASP A 467 -2.94 -0.73 -51.97
N LEU A 468 -3.81 -0.62 -50.96
CA LEU A 468 -4.30 -1.72 -50.14
C LEU A 468 -5.70 -2.15 -50.59
N VAL A 469 -5.92 -3.46 -50.74
CA VAL A 469 -7.29 -4.00 -50.78
C VAL A 469 -7.79 -4.19 -49.34
N LEU A 470 -8.83 -3.45 -48.96
CA LEU A 470 -9.43 -3.52 -47.62
C LEU A 470 -10.12 -4.87 -47.38
N PRO A 471 -9.87 -5.51 -46.22
CA PRO A 471 -10.64 -6.67 -45.77
C PRO A 471 -12.14 -6.36 -45.68
N ASP A 472 -12.99 -7.34 -45.99
CA ASP A 472 -14.46 -7.16 -46.01
C ASP A 472 -15.03 -6.73 -44.64
N SER A 473 -14.36 -7.06 -43.53
CA SER A 473 -14.76 -6.72 -42.15
C SER A 473 -14.66 -5.23 -41.80
N VAL A 474 -13.89 -4.45 -42.57
CA VAL A 474 -13.63 -3.02 -42.33
C VAL A 474 -14.11 -2.14 -43.49
N ARG A 475 -14.50 -2.76 -44.60
CA ARG A 475 -15.00 -2.07 -45.79
C ARG A 475 -16.29 -1.30 -45.47
N GLY A 476 -16.27 0.02 -45.66
CA GLY A 476 -17.43 0.90 -45.46
C GLY A 476 -17.64 1.41 -44.02
N LYS A 477 -16.75 1.08 -43.07
CA LYS A 477 -16.78 1.70 -41.73
C LYS A 477 -16.23 3.13 -41.80
N VAL A 478 -17.09 4.11 -41.51
CA VAL A 478 -16.68 5.50 -41.30
C VAL A 478 -16.51 5.70 -39.80
N LEU A 479 -15.28 5.97 -39.37
CA LEU A 479 -15.00 6.39 -38.00
C LEU A 479 -15.04 7.92 -37.94
N ASP A 480 -15.66 8.45 -36.89
CA ASP A 480 -15.50 9.84 -36.55
C ASP A 480 -14.02 10.12 -36.20
N ARG A 481 -13.56 11.33 -36.50
CA ARG A 481 -12.16 11.72 -36.28
C ARG A 481 -11.79 11.64 -34.79
N ALA A 482 -12.68 12.06 -33.88
CA ALA A 482 -12.39 12.04 -32.46
C ALA A 482 -12.27 10.60 -31.93
N ASP A 483 -13.15 9.71 -32.39
CA ASP A 483 -13.11 8.28 -32.06
C ASP A 483 -11.86 7.60 -32.60
N ALA A 484 -11.45 7.94 -33.83
CA ALA A 484 -10.22 7.41 -34.43
C ALA A 484 -8.97 7.83 -33.64
N VAL A 485 -8.87 9.11 -33.24
CA VAL A 485 -7.75 9.59 -32.41
C VAL A 485 -7.77 8.89 -31.04
N ARG A 486 -8.94 8.72 -30.42
CA ARG A 486 -9.08 8.01 -29.14
C ARG A 486 -8.57 6.57 -29.23
N GLU A 487 -8.95 5.82 -30.26
CA GLU A 487 -8.49 4.44 -30.45
C GLU A 487 -6.99 4.35 -30.78
N LEU A 488 -6.44 5.31 -31.53
CA LEU A 488 -5.00 5.40 -31.77
C LEU A 488 -4.23 5.65 -30.46
N VAL A 489 -4.70 6.59 -29.63
CA VAL A 489 -4.09 6.86 -28.33
C VAL A 489 -4.23 5.65 -27.40
N ARG A 490 -5.38 4.96 -27.41
CA ARG A 490 -5.60 3.74 -26.60
C ARG A 490 -4.53 2.69 -26.88
N GLY A 491 -4.33 2.31 -28.14
CA GLY A 491 -3.35 1.30 -28.53
C GLY A 491 -1.92 1.68 -28.15
N ARG A 492 -1.59 2.97 -28.20
CA ARG A 492 -0.28 3.49 -27.79
C ARG A 492 -0.07 3.43 -26.27
N MET A 493 -1.10 3.74 -25.49
CA MET A 493 -1.04 3.72 -24.04
C MET A 493 -0.77 2.33 -23.47
N GLU A 494 -1.17 1.26 -24.16
CA GLU A 494 -0.98 -0.13 -23.73
C GLU A 494 0.48 -0.59 -23.64
N VAL A 495 1.41 0.14 -24.27
CA VAL A 495 2.82 -0.27 -24.39
C VAL A 495 3.84 0.79 -23.95
N CYS A 496 3.46 2.07 -23.91
CA CYS A 496 4.41 3.17 -23.66
C CYS A 496 4.76 3.43 -22.19
N GLY A 497 3.92 3.02 -21.23
CA GLY A 497 4.07 3.47 -19.83
C GLY A 497 3.78 4.97 -19.65
N PRO A 498 4.35 5.63 -18.61
CA PRO A 498 4.12 7.06 -18.35
C PRO A 498 4.59 7.96 -19.50
N ILE A 499 3.69 8.75 -20.08
CA ILE A 499 3.95 9.66 -21.20
C ILE A 499 3.16 10.97 -21.05
N SER A 500 3.71 12.10 -21.51
CA SER A 500 3.03 13.39 -21.52
C SER A 500 2.18 13.59 -22.79
N ALA A 501 1.19 14.49 -22.72
CA ALA A 501 0.39 14.87 -23.88
C ALA A 501 1.25 15.54 -24.98
N SER A 502 2.31 16.26 -24.58
CA SER A 502 3.28 16.89 -25.47
C SER A 502 4.05 15.83 -26.27
N GLU A 503 4.57 14.79 -25.61
CA GLU A 503 5.25 13.66 -26.26
C GLU A 503 4.32 12.94 -27.27
N LEU A 504 3.05 12.73 -26.94
CA LEU A 504 2.06 12.11 -27.84
C LEU A 504 1.70 13.00 -29.05
N SER A 505 1.54 14.31 -28.81
CA SER A 505 1.28 15.30 -29.87
C SER A 505 2.44 15.35 -30.87
N GLU A 506 3.68 15.36 -30.36
CA GLU A 506 4.87 15.29 -31.20
C GLU A 506 4.99 13.96 -31.93
N MET A 507 4.66 12.83 -31.30
CA MET A 507 4.73 11.49 -31.90
C MET A 507 3.75 11.32 -33.06
N PHE A 508 2.49 11.71 -32.86
CA PHE A 508 1.44 11.56 -33.87
C PHE A 508 1.31 12.75 -34.81
N VAL A 509 2.00 13.87 -34.58
CA VAL A 509 1.81 15.10 -35.38
C VAL A 509 0.33 15.53 -35.37
N LEU A 510 -0.27 15.49 -34.18
CA LEU A 510 -1.65 15.93 -33.93
C LEU A 510 -1.65 17.14 -33.01
N SER A 511 -2.73 17.93 -33.07
CA SER A 511 -2.85 19.06 -32.17
C SER A 511 -2.96 18.58 -30.72
N ARG A 512 -2.37 19.35 -29.79
CA ARG A 512 -2.46 19.03 -28.36
C ARG A 512 -3.91 18.93 -27.87
N SER A 513 -4.81 19.75 -28.42
CA SER A 513 -6.24 19.72 -28.08
C SER A 513 -6.92 18.40 -28.42
N GLU A 514 -6.58 17.76 -29.55
CA GLU A 514 -7.15 16.46 -29.94
C GLU A 514 -6.63 15.34 -29.03
N ILE A 515 -5.34 15.38 -28.70
CA ILE A 515 -4.72 14.42 -27.77
C ILE A 515 -5.29 14.56 -26.36
N ASP A 516 -5.41 15.78 -25.84
CA ASP A 516 -5.99 16.03 -24.52
C ASP A 516 -7.45 15.54 -24.46
N ALA A 517 -8.25 15.77 -25.51
CA ALA A 517 -9.62 15.26 -25.58
C ALA A 517 -9.68 13.73 -25.56
N ALA A 518 -8.80 13.06 -26.31
CA ALA A 518 -8.71 11.60 -26.32
C ALA A 518 -8.26 11.03 -24.96
N LEU A 519 -7.26 11.63 -24.32
CA LEU A 519 -6.78 11.22 -23.00
C LEU A 519 -7.86 11.40 -21.92
N LEU A 520 -8.59 12.52 -21.93
CA LEU A 520 -9.69 12.76 -21.01
C LEU A 520 -10.83 11.75 -21.20
N ALA A 521 -11.15 11.38 -22.44
CA ALA A 521 -12.15 10.35 -22.72
C ALA A 521 -11.70 8.97 -22.19
N LEU A 522 -10.44 8.59 -22.40
CA LEU A 522 -9.88 7.33 -21.87
C LEU A 522 -9.78 7.32 -20.34
N GLU A 523 -9.53 8.47 -19.72
CA GLU A 523 -9.58 8.62 -18.24
C GLU A 523 -11.00 8.42 -17.72
N ALA A 524 -12.01 9.01 -18.38
CA ALA A 524 -13.41 8.84 -18.00
C ALA A 524 -13.85 7.36 -18.08
N GLU A 525 -13.36 6.61 -19.07
CA GLU A 525 -13.56 5.16 -19.19
C GLU A 525 -12.81 4.34 -18.10
N GLY A 526 -11.89 4.97 -17.37
CA GLY A 526 -11.05 4.34 -16.35
C GLY A 526 -9.85 3.55 -16.91
N PHE A 527 -9.53 3.71 -18.19
CA PHE A 527 -8.47 2.98 -18.90
C PHE A 527 -7.07 3.49 -18.54
N ILE A 528 -6.89 4.82 -18.47
CA ILE A 528 -5.63 5.46 -18.10
C ILE A 528 -5.77 6.29 -16.82
N LEU A 529 -4.62 6.59 -16.20
CA LEU A 529 -4.53 7.48 -15.05
C LEU A 529 -3.57 8.63 -15.32
N ARG A 530 -3.94 9.81 -14.80
CA ARG A 530 -3.11 11.02 -14.83
C ARG A 530 -2.33 11.22 -13.53
N GLY A 531 -1.09 11.69 -13.64
CA GLY A 531 -0.25 11.94 -12.48
C GLY A 531 1.17 12.40 -12.85
N LYS A 532 2.02 12.58 -11.85
CA LYS A 532 3.47 12.76 -12.04
C LYS A 532 4.16 11.50 -11.57
N PHE A 533 4.48 10.60 -12.51
CA PHE A 533 4.96 9.26 -12.17
C PHE A 533 6.49 9.20 -12.19
N ARG A 534 7.13 9.89 -13.14
CA ARG A 534 8.60 10.02 -13.20
C ARG A 534 9.09 11.07 -12.17
N PRO A 535 10.21 10.82 -11.45
CA PRO A 535 10.76 11.79 -10.49
C PRO A 535 11.13 13.15 -11.10
N SER A 536 11.43 13.19 -12.40
CA SER A 536 11.80 14.38 -13.16
C SER A 536 10.65 15.03 -13.92
N ALA A 537 9.40 14.57 -13.73
CA ALA A 537 8.25 15.04 -14.48
C ALA A 537 7.90 16.49 -14.10
N THR A 538 8.05 17.41 -15.05
CA THR A 538 7.59 18.80 -14.94
C THR A 538 6.13 18.93 -15.35
N GLU A 539 5.73 18.24 -16.41
CA GLU A 539 4.37 18.19 -16.95
C GLU A 539 3.56 17.03 -16.35
N GLN A 540 2.25 17.07 -16.57
CA GLN A 540 1.34 15.99 -16.21
C GLN A 540 1.49 14.82 -17.20
N GLU A 541 1.57 13.61 -16.65
CA GLU A 541 1.77 12.38 -17.39
C GLU A 541 0.51 11.51 -17.33
N TRP A 542 0.40 10.62 -18.30
CA TRP A 542 -0.68 9.66 -18.46
C TRP A 542 -0.07 8.28 -18.58
N CYS A 543 -0.71 7.28 -17.97
CA CYS A 543 -0.23 5.89 -18.03
C CYS A 543 -1.42 4.93 -18.07
N ASP A 544 -1.28 3.86 -18.86
CA ASP A 544 -2.20 2.73 -18.80
C ASP A 544 -2.25 2.14 -17.38
N ARG A 545 -3.46 1.86 -16.92
CA ARG A 545 -3.71 1.42 -15.55
C ARG A 545 -3.02 0.11 -15.20
N ARG A 546 -3.01 -0.86 -16.11
CA ARG A 546 -2.42 -2.18 -15.91
C ARG A 546 -0.89 -2.08 -15.88
N LEU A 547 -0.28 -1.28 -16.75
CA LEU A 547 1.15 -1.00 -16.72
C LEU A 547 1.54 -0.27 -15.44
N LEU A 548 0.78 0.74 -15.04
CA LEU A 548 1.03 1.50 -13.82
C LEU A 548 0.97 0.61 -12.57
N ALA A 549 -0.02 -0.29 -12.49
CA ALA A 549 -0.12 -1.29 -11.42
C ALA A 549 1.12 -2.20 -11.36
N ARG A 550 1.64 -2.65 -12.52
CA ARG A 550 2.87 -3.45 -12.59
C ARG A 550 4.08 -2.67 -12.10
N VAL A 551 4.25 -1.41 -12.52
CA VAL A 551 5.35 -0.54 -12.09
C VAL A 551 5.29 -0.32 -10.58
N HIS A 552 4.09 -0.05 -10.05
CA HIS A 552 3.86 0.16 -8.63
C HIS A 552 4.24 -1.09 -7.81
N ARG A 553 3.79 -2.28 -8.23
CA ARG A 553 4.14 -3.56 -7.59
C ARG A 553 5.66 -3.77 -7.54
N LEU A 554 6.35 -3.59 -8.67
CA LEU A 554 7.81 -3.74 -8.73
C LEU A 554 8.53 -2.71 -7.84
N THR A 555 8.01 -1.47 -7.78
CA THR A 555 8.53 -0.42 -6.90
C THR A 555 8.39 -0.82 -5.43
N ILE A 556 7.22 -1.33 -5.03
CA ILE A 556 6.98 -1.82 -3.66
C ILE A 556 7.88 -3.01 -3.33
N ASP A 557 8.00 -4.00 -4.22
CA ASP A 557 8.83 -5.18 -3.99
C ASP A 557 10.31 -4.81 -3.81
N ARG A 558 10.82 -3.83 -4.57
CA ARG A 558 12.16 -3.28 -4.38
C ARG A 558 12.30 -2.61 -3.00
N LEU A 559 11.36 -1.74 -2.63
CA LEU A 559 11.38 -1.06 -1.32
C LEU A 559 11.29 -2.05 -0.16
N ARG A 560 10.52 -3.13 -0.31
CA ARG A 560 10.45 -4.24 0.65
C ARG A 560 11.78 -4.95 0.76
N ALA A 561 12.40 -5.29 -0.37
CA ALA A 561 13.73 -5.90 -0.38
C ALA A 561 14.77 -5.02 0.35
N GLU A 562 14.59 -3.70 0.37
CA GLU A 562 15.44 -2.76 1.13
C GLU A 562 15.16 -2.75 2.65
N ILE A 563 13.96 -3.14 3.10
CA ILE A 563 13.51 -3.09 4.50
C ILE A 563 13.38 -4.51 5.11
N GLN A 564 13.67 -5.56 4.35
CA GLN A 564 13.54 -6.94 4.81
C GLN A 564 14.26 -7.17 6.15
N PRO A 565 13.57 -7.78 7.13
CA PRO A 565 14.17 -8.06 8.43
C PRO A 565 15.36 -8.99 8.25
N VAL A 566 16.50 -8.59 8.81
CA VAL A 566 17.70 -9.43 8.84
C VAL A 566 17.50 -10.58 9.82
N SER A 567 18.21 -11.69 9.61
CA SER A 567 18.15 -12.82 10.53
C SER A 567 18.64 -12.38 11.93
N LEU A 568 18.15 -13.06 12.98
CA LEU A 568 18.64 -12.80 14.35
C LEU A 568 20.16 -12.97 14.44
N GLN A 569 20.74 -13.90 13.67
CA GLN A 569 22.18 -14.14 13.64
C GLN A 569 22.94 -12.94 13.07
N ASP A 570 22.45 -12.38 11.96
CA ASP A 570 23.06 -11.20 11.33
C ASP A 570 22.90 -9.96 12.21
N PHE A 571 21.74 -9.81 12.86
CA PHE A 571 21.53 -8.74 13.83
C PHE A 571 22.48 -8.84 15.02
N TYR A 572 22.68 -10.03 15.59
CA TYR A 572 23.62 -10.23 16.70
C TYR A 572 25.07 -9.97 16.27
N ARG A 573 25.49 -10.44 15.09
CA ARG A 573 26.84 -10.15 14.54
C ARG A 573 27.06 -8.66 14.39
N PHE A 574 26.11 -7.97 13.77
CA PHE A 574 26.16 -6.51 13.67
C PHE A 574 26.21 -5.87 15.05
N LEU A 575 25.35 -6.29 15.99
CA LEU A 575 25.29 -5.68 17.31
C LEU A 575 26.60 -5.85 18.09
N PHE A 576 27.22 -7.03 18.03
CA PHE A 576 28.51 -7.28 18.68
C PHE A 576 29.63 -6.49 18.02
N ALA A 577 29.71 -6.48 16.69
CA ALA A 577 30.69 -5.68 15.95
C ALA A 577 30.52 -4.18 16.21
N TRP A 578 29.28 -3.68 16.16
CA TRP A 578 28.95 -2.29 16.42
C TRP A 578 29.31 -1.89 17.85
N GLN A 579 29.00 -2.73 18.84
CA GLN A 579 29.36 -2.53 20.24
C GLN A 579 30.82 -2.84 20.56
N ARG A 580 31.63 -3.26 19.57
CA ARG A 580 33.02 -3.70 19.72
C ARG A 580 33.20 -4.83 20.74
N ALA A 581 32.18 -5.67 20.90
CA ALA A 581 32.11 -6.71 21.92
C ALA A 581 32.39 -8.13 21.37
N ASP A 582 32.81 -8.23 20.12
CA ASP A 582 33.41 -9.42 19.51
C ASP A 582 34.95 -9.35 19.58
N LEU A 583 35.66 -10.36 19.06
CA LEU A 583 37.13 -10.39 19.11
C LEU A 583 37.79 -9.56 18.00
N GLU A 584 37.10 -9.33 16.87
CA GLU A 584 37.70 -8.70 15.69
C GLU A 584 37.61 -7.18 15.73
N HIS A 585 36.61 -6.61 16.41
CA HIS A 585 36.35 -5.16 16.42
C HIS A 585 36.68 -4.47 17.75
N ARG A 586 37.43 -5.13 18.64
CA ARG A 586 37.95 -4.47 19.85
C ARG A 586 38.92 -3.37 19.47
N VAL A 587 38.93 -2.34 20.29
CA VAL A 587 39.89 -1.24 20.14
C VAL A 587 41.08 -1.43 21.06
N GLU A 588 42.15 -0.71 20.76
CA GLU A 588 43.41 -0.77 21.50
C GLU A 588 43.80 0.61 22.01
N GLY A 589 44.45 0.64 23.18
CA GLY A 589 45.02 1.84 23.77
C GLY A 589 44.01 2.87 24.32
N PRO A 590 44.53 4.01 24.81
CA PRO A 590 43.73 5.04 25.50
C PRO A 590 42.77 5.80 24.57
N GLU A 591 43.13 6.02 23.31
CA GLU A 591 42.23 6.66 22.32
C GLU A 591 41.06 5.74 21.96
N GLY A 592 41.32 4.43 21.86
CA GLY A 592 40.29 3.41 21.70
C GLY A 592 39.29 3.42 22.83
N LEU A 593 39.79 3.44 24.08
CA LEU A 593 38.96 3.56 25.28
C LEU A 593 38.06 4.80 25.23
N GLN A 594 38.59 5.97 24.85
CA GLN A 594 37.79 7.19 24.73
C GLN A 594 36.62 7.01 23.75
N SER A 595 36.85 6.41 22.58
CA SER A 595 35.81 6.14 21.59
C SER A 595 34.72 5.18 22.11
N VAL A 596 35.08 4.20 22.95
CA VAL A 596 34.12 3.32 23.64
C VAL A 596 33.29 4.11 24.66
N LEU A 597 33.92 4.98 25.44
CA LEU A 597 33.22 5.82 26.42
C LEU A 597 32.29 6.83 25.75
N GLU A 598 32.66 7.36 24.58
CA GLU A 598 31.75 8.16 23.76
C GLU A 598 30.53 7.34 23.32
N GLN A 599 30.73 6.10 22.86
CA GLN A 599 29.64 5.22 22.44
C GLN A 599 28.68 4.85 23.60
N LEU A 600 29.20 4.81 24.82
CA LEU A 600 28.47 4.48 26.05
C LEU A 600 28.10 5.71 26.89
N ASP A 601 28.26 6.91 26.33
CA ASP A 601 28.03 8.19 27.02
C ASP A 601 26.65 8.23 27.68
N GLY A 602 26.64 8.49 28.99
CA GLY A 602 25.44 8.60 29.81
C GLY A 602 24.81 7.28 30.25
N CYS A 603 25.34 6.12 29.87
CA CYS A 603 24.75 4.82 30.23
C CYS A 603 24.95 4.49 31.71
N GLU A 604 23.88 4.31 32.50
CA GLU A 604 24.00 3.91 33.90
C GLU A 604 24.15 2.39 34.07
N LEU A 605 25.31 1.93 34.56
CA LEU A 605 25.62 0.52 34.80
C LEU A 605 26.14 0.31 36.23
N PRO A 606 26.06 -0.92 36.79
CA PRO A 606 26.66 -1.21 38.08
C PRO A 606 28.15 -0.85 38.08
N LEU A 607 28.61 -0.13 39.11
CA LEU A 607 30.00 0.33 39.23
C LEU A 607 31.02 -0.77 38.88
N THR A 608 30.85 -1.99 39.42
CA THR A 608 31.81 -3.07 39.18
C THR A 608 31.80 -3.61 37.75
N ALA A 609 30.72 -3.40 37.00
CA ALA A 609 30.57 -3.95 35.66
C ALA A 609 31.35 -3.14 34.60
N TRP A 610 31.63 -1.86 34.86
CA TRP A 610 32.31 -0.98 33.92
C TRP A 610 33.67 -1.54 33.50
N GLU A 611 34.60 -1.68 34.43
CA GLU A 611 35.95 -2.14 34.08
C GLU A 611 36.00 -3.65 33.84
N SER A 612 35.38 -4.44 34.74
CA SER A 612 35.52 -5.91 34.72
C SER A 612 34.80 -6.61 33.57
N ALA A 613 33.80 -5.98 32.95
CA ALA A 613 32.97 -6.63 31.95
C ALA A 613 32.67 -5.76 30.72
N VAL A 614 32.52 -4.45 30.87
CA VAL A 614 32.11 -3.58 29.76
C VAL A 614 33.31 -3.10 28.97
N LEU A 615 34.33 -2.55 29.63
CA LEU A 615 35.56 -2.05 29.02
C LEU A 615 36.49 -3.21 28.63
N ALA A 616 36.71 -4.17 29.52
CA ALA A 616 37.52 -5.37 29.22
C ALA A 616 37.00 -6.21 28.03
N ALA A 617 35.70 -6.14 27.72
CA ALA A 617 35.15 -6.83 26.55
C ALA A 617 35.34 -6.06 25.24
N ARG A 618 35.70 -4.77 25.30
CA ARG A 618 35.73 -3.83 24.17
C ARG A 618 37.10 -3.26 23.86
N VAL A 619 37.99 -3.26 24.84
CA VAL A 619 39.36 -2.75 24.75
C VAL A 619 40.31 -3.91 25.00
N ASN A 620 41.17 -4.20 24.02
CA ASN A 620 42.24 -5.18 24.18
C ASN A 620 43.25 -4.67 25.21
N ASP A 621 43.70 -5.57 26.10
CA ASP A 621 44.68 -5.28 27.16
C ASP A 621 44.36 -4.01 27.96
N TYR A 622 43.08 -3.84 28.33
CA TYR A 622 42.61 -2.69 29.10
C TYR A 622 43.41 -2.46 30.38
N ASP A 623 44.01 -1.26 30.49
CA ASP A 623 44.68 -0.76 31.68
C ASP A 623 43.78 0.26 32.40
N PRO A 624 43.42 0.05 33.69
CA PRO A 624 42.67 1.01 34.49
C PRO A 624 43.26 2.42 34.52
N GLU A 625 44.59 2.57 34.41
CA GLU A 625 45.23 3.89 34.38
C GLU A 625 44.72 4.78 33.24
N TRP A 626 44.26 4.19 32.13
CA TRP A 626 43.74 4.96 31.00
C TRP A 626 42.41 5.65 31.34
N LEU A 627 41.53 4.97 32.07
CA LEU A 627 40.27 5.55 32.53
C LEU A 627 40.53 6.63 33.58
N ASP A 628 41.45 6.38 34.50
CA ASP A 628 41.85 7.34 35.52
C ASP A 628 42.41 8.61 34.89
N ARG A 629 43.32 8.50 33.91
CA ARG A 629 43.86 9.65 33.16
C ARG A 629 42.75 10.43 32.44
N LEU A 630 41.76 9.75 31.85
CA LEU A 630 40.62 10.41 31.20
C LEU A 630 39.73 11.14 32.22
N CYS A 631 39.51 10.57 33.40
CA CYS A 631 38.78 11.22 34.49
C CYS A 631 39.56 12.42 35.06
N PHE A 632 40.87 12.26 35.32
CA PHE A 632 41.75 13.33 35.83
C PHE A 632 41.90 14.49 34.85
N SER A 633 41.90 14.20 33.54
CA SER A 633 41.89 15.24 32.50
C SER A 633 40.61 16.09 32.51
N GLY A 634 39.55 15.63 33.20
CA GLY A 634 38.26 16.31 33.27
C GLY A 634 37.39 16.16 32.02
N ARG A 635 37.83 15.39 31.02
CA ARG A 635 37.07 15.12 29.79
C ARG A 635 35.89 14.19 30.05
N VAL A 636 36.12 13.14 30.84
CA VAL A 636 35.08 12.18 31.25
C VAL A 636 34.70 12.47 32.69
N GLY A 637 33.39 12.69 32.91
CA GLY A 637 32.79 12.73 34.23
C GLY A 637 32.17 11.38 34.57
N TRP A 638 32.02 11.13 35.86
CA TRP A 638 31.29 9.97 36.36
C TRP A 638 30.33 10.37 37.47
N GLY A 639 29.21 9.68 37.56
CA GLY A 639 28.21 9.97 38.57
C GLY A 639 26.87 9.34 38.23
N ARG A 640 25.88 9.64 39.06
CA ARG A 640 24.51 9.18 38.86
C ARG A 640 23.70 10.29 38.21
N LEU A 641 23.09 10.00 37.06
CA LEU A 641 22.27 10.94 36.30
C LEU A 641 20.79 10.86 36.70
N SER A 642 20.33 9.68 37.14
CA SER A 642 18.95 9.46 37.58
C SER A 642 18.73 9.90 39.03
N SER A 643 17.71 10.74 39.27
CA SER A 643 17.31 11.16 40.62
C SER A 643 16.79 9.98 41.47
N LEU A 644 17.13 9.98 42.75
CA LEU A 644 16.65 9.00 43.74
C LEU A 644 15.14 9.22 43.99
N GLN A 645 14.35 8.15 43.91
CA GLN A 645 12.90 8.20 44.20
C GLN A 645 12.59 8.55 45.67
N ASN A 646 13.58 8.48 46.57
CA ASN A 646 13.46 8.88 47.97
C ASN A 646 14.54 9.92 48.30
N PRO A 647 14.17 11.17 48.60
CA PRO A 647 15.11 12.28 48.80
C PRO A 647 15.69 12.33 50.23
N ASN A 648 15.84 11.19 50.91
CA ASN A 648 16.40 11.20 52.26
C ASN A 648 17.93 11.36 52.17
N PRO A 649 18.52 12.47 52.67
CA PRO A 649 19.85 12.93 52.28
C PRO A 649 20.97 12.32 53.14
N ARG A 650 20.91 11.01 53.42
CA ARG A 650 22.08 10.33 54.02
C ARG A 650 23.04 9.94 52.89
N ALA A 651 24.27 10.42 52.96
CA ALA A 651 25.35 10.08 52.05
C ALA A 651 25.61 8.56 52.10
N PHE A 652 24.99 7.82 51.18
CA PHE A 652 25.31 6.42 50.97
C PHE A 652 26.58 6.35 50.12
N ALA A 653 27.63 5.71 50.65
CA ALA A 653 28.76 5.31 49.84
C ALA A 653 28.26 4.41 48.68
N PRO A 654 28.77 4.61 47.44
CA PRO A 654 28.34 3.80 46.32
C PRO A 654 28.65 2.32 46.58
N LEU A 655 27.60 1.51 46.67
CA LEU A 655 27.69 0.06 46.68
C LEU A 655 28.17 -0.46 45.32
N ARG A 656 28.75 -1.66 45.27
CA ARG A 656 29.19 -2.33 44.02
C ARG A 656 28.11 -2.43 42.95
N THR A 657 26.85 -2.49 43.37
CA THR A 657 25.66 -2.55 42.50
C THR A 657 25.10 -1.19 42.12
N SER A 658 25.70 -0.09 42.60
CA SER A 658 25.21 1.26 42.35
C SER A 658 25.29 1.59 40.87
N PRO A 659 24.20 2.10 40.26
CA PRO A 659 24.22 2.55 38.89
C PRO A 659 25.03 3.84 38.80
N ILE A 660 26.12 3.79 38.04
CA ILE A 660 26.99 4.93 37.73
C ILE A 660 27.06 5.04 36.21
N ALA A 661 26.93 6.25 35.70
CA ALA A 661 27.21 6.59 34.32
C ALA A 661 28.62 7.18 34.21
N LEU A 662 29.32 6.79 33.14
CA LEU A 662 30.44 7.53 32.59
C LEU A 662 29.88 8.39 31.46
N TYR A 663 30.23 9.68 31.44
CA TYR A 663 29.72 10.61 30.44
C TYR A 663 30.76 11.64 30.05
N GLN A 664 30.65 12.14 28.83
CA GLN A 664 31.43 13.28 28.38
C GLN A 664 30.97 14.52 29.14
N ARG A 665 31.92 15.28 29.72
CA ARG A 665 31.58 16.42 30.57
C ARG A 665 30.77 17.50 29.84
N GLU A 666 31.06 17.71 28.55
CA GLU A 666 30.30 18.61 27.67
C GLU A 666 28.81 18.25 27.57
N ASN A 667 28.47 16.96 27.69
CA ASN A 667 27.12 16.45 27.56
C ASN A 667 26.35 16.41 28.88
N LEU A 668 26.98 16.76 30.01
CA LEU A 668 26.38 16.65 31.33
C LEU A 668 25.08 17.45 31.45
N HIS A 669 25.04 18.68 30.92
CA HIS A 669 23.85 19.52 30.98
C HIS A 669 22.67 18.88 30.24
N ASP A 670 22.89 18.35 29.04
CA ASP A 670 21.86 17.63 28.27
C ASP A 670 21.35 16.42 29.04
N TRP A 671 22.26 15.65 29.65
CA TRP A 671 21.89 14.48 30.44
C TRP A 671 21.06 14.85 31.67
N LEU A 672 21.43 15.89 32.40
CA LEU A 672 20.68 16.38 33.56
C LEU A 672 19.31 16.95 33.16
N HIS A 673 19.21 17.68 32.06
CA HIS A 673 17.93 18.18 31.56
C HIS A 673 17.01 17.03 31.13
N LEU A 674 17.55 15.96 30.53
CA LEU A 674 16.77 14.78 30.14
C LEU A 674 16.33 13.92 31.33
N THR A 675 17.03 14.00 32.48
CA THR A 675 16.68 13.28 33.70
C THR A 675 15.84 14.09 34.68
N GLN A 676 15.69 15.41 34.46
CA GLN A 676 14.75 16.26 35.21
C GLN A 676 13.30 15.78 35.05
N ALA A 677 12.56 15.88 36.15
CA ALA A 677 11.15 15.52 36.18
C ALA A 677 10.29 16.70 35.73
N ASP A 678 10.09 16.87 34.43
CA ASP A 678 9.14 17.87 33.95
C ASP A 678 7.71 17.57 34.42
N SER A 679 7.25 18.47 35.31
CA SER A 679 5.90 18.99 35.59
C SER A 679 4.69 18.04 35.79
N SER A 680 4.18 18.03 37.03
CA SER A 680 2.79 18.28 37.48
C SER A 680 1.57 17.80 36.65
N VAL A 681 1.66 16.74 35.86
CA VAL A 681 0.48 16.07 35.29
C VAL A 681 0.27 14.73 36.00
N GLU A 682 -0.88 14.55 36.65
CA GLU A 682 -1.29 13.24 37.19
C GLU A 682 -1.49 12.25 36.04
N LEU A 683 -0.44 11.53 35.70
CA LEU A 683 -0.48 10.49 34.69
C LEU A 683 -1.14 9.23 35.26
N SER A 684 -2.03 8.60 34.47
CA SER A 684 -2.58 7.29 34.79
C SER A 684 -1.48 6.22 34.93
N VAL A 685 -1.75 5.14 35.65
CA VAL A 685 -0.76 4.07 35.97
C VAL A 685 -0.10 3.49 34.72
N SER A 686 -0.85 3.33 33.63
CA SER A 686 -0.34 2.86 32.33
C SER A 686 0.58 3.88 31.66
N ARG A 687 0.27 5.18 31.75
CA ARG A 687 1.13 6.25 31.20
C ARG A 687 2.39 6.46 32.04
N ARG A 688 2.31 6.32 33.37
CA ARG A 688 3.50 6.28 34.24
C ARG A 688 4.45 5.14 33.88
N ARG A 689 3.92 3.95 33.54
CA ARG A 689 4.71 2.82 33.04
C ARG A 689 5.38 3.09 31.69
N ILE A 690 4.71 3.80 30.78
CA ILE A 690 5.29 4.19 29.49
C ILE A 690 6.40 5.23 29.69
N VAL A 691 6.19 6.24 30.53
CA VAL A 691 7.19 7.28 30.84
C VAL A 691 8.40 6.70 31.57
N SER A 692 8.21 5.77 32.52
CA SER A 692 9.32 5.10 33.20
C SER A 692 10.10 4.17 32.27
N THR A 693 9.41 3.50 31.33
CA THR A 693 10.04 2.69 30.29
C THR A 693 10.79 3.56 29.26
N ARG A 694 10.28 4.75 28.93
CA ARG A 694 10.97 5.75 28.09
C ARG A 694 12.23 6.28 28.78
N ARG A 695 12.16 6.66 30.07
CA ARG A 695 13.35 7.11 30.84
C ARG A 695 14.47 6.07 30.88
N ALA A 696 14.15 4.79 31.12
CA ALA A 696 15.12 3.69 31.07
C ALA A 696 15.68 3.40 29.66
N ARG A 697 15.02 3.89 28.61
CA ARG A 697 15.41 3.72 27.19
C ARG A 697 16.16 4.92 26.62
N PHE A 698 16.27 6.08 27.30
CA PHE A 698 16.77 7.31 26.68
C PHE A 698 18.31 7.40 26.55
N CYS A 699 19.10 6.73 27.42
CA CYS A 699 20.53 6.44 27.13
C CYS A 699 20.69 5.76 25.77
N HIS A 700 19.79 4.83 25.47
CA HIS A 700 19.77 4.10 24.22
C HIS A 700 19.26 4.94 23.05
N VAL A 701 18.55 6.06 23.26
CA VAL A 701 18.04 6.94 22.18
C VAL A 701 19.15 7.80 21.56
N ARG A 702 20.11 8.30 22.35
CA ARG A 702 21.32 8.98 21.80
C ARG A 702 22.24 7.95 21.11
N GLN A 703 22.33 6.74 21.66
CA GLN A 703 23.02 5.59 21.06
C GLN A 703 22.37 5.15 19.74
N PHE A 704 21.03 5.09 19.67
CA PHE A 704 20.24 4.85 18.45
C PHE A 704 20.33 6.00 17.45
N ARG A 705 20.30 7.26 17.91
CA ARG A 705 20.50 8.44 17.05
C ARG A 705 21.90 8.46 16.45
N ARG A 706 22.94 8.01 17.17
CA ARG A 706 24.31 7.84 16.65
C ARG A 706 24.41 6.69 15.65
N ILE A 707 23.75 5.56 15.88
CA ILE A 707 23.58 4.50 14.87
C ILE A 707 22.87 5.07 13.62
N ALA A 708 21.83 5.88 13.81
CA ALA A 708 21.03 6.50 12.74
C ALA A 708 21.76 7.66 12.01
N SER A 709 22.66 8.40 12.67
CA SER A 709 23.43 9.50 12.08
C SER A 709 24.69 8.99 11.38
N ALA A 710 25.37 7.98 11.94
CA ALA A 710 26.45 7.26 11.27
C ALA A 710 25.94 6.62 9.97
N SER A 711 24.73 6.02 9.98
CA SER A 711 24.09 5.47 8.78
C SER A 711 23.62 6.51 7.76
N ARG A 712 23.36 7.77 8.15
CA ARG A 712 23.11 8.88 7.20
C ARG A 712 24.39 9.42 6.57
N SER A 713 25.48 9.55 7.34
CA SER A 713 26.82 9.93 6.84
C SER A 713 27.41 8.86 5.90
N LEU A 714 27.13 7.58 6.19
CA LEU A 714 27.53 6.42 5.36
C LEU A 714 26.93 6.39 3.94
N LYS A 715 25.93 7.23 3.61
CA LYS A 715 25.46 7.41 2.23
C LYS A 715 26.43 8.23 1.36
N GLN A 716 27.35 9.01 1.95
CA GLN A 716 28.24 9.92 1.22
C GLN A 716 29.70 9.47 1.14
N THR A 717 30.15 8.47 1.90
CA THR A 717 31.55 8.01 1.86
C THR A 717 31.67 6.48 1.80
N THR A 718 31.89 5.95 0.60
CA THR A 718 32.20 4.53 0.31
C THR A 718 33.62 4.10 0.72
N HIS A 719 34.38 4.93 1.44
CA HIS A 719 35.80 4.72 1.72
C HIS A 719 36.15 4.21 3.14
N ILE A 720 35.18 3.92 4.01
CA ILE A 720 35.42 3.48 5.41
C ILE A 720 35.18 1.97 5.60
N TRP A 721 35.32 1.16 4.55
CA TRP A 721 35.37 -0.29 4.68
C TRP A 721 36.83 -0.74 4.58
N PRO A 722 37.35 -1.51 5.55
CA PRO A 722 38.63 -2.19 5.39
C PRO A 722 38.60 -3.06 4.11
N GLU A 723 39.70 -3.11 3.35
CA GLU A 723 39.74 -3.70 2.00
C GLU A 723 39.21 -5.13 1.89
N HIS A 724 39.22 -5.88 2.99
CA HIS A 724 38.73 -7.26 3.10
C HIS A 724 37.20 -7.42 2.97
N TRP A 725 36.43 -6.33 2.99
CA TRP A 725 34.99 -6.33 2.69
C TRP A 725 34.65 -6.01 1.23
N LYS A 726 35.65 -5.70 0.38
CA LYS A 726 35.49 -5.55 -1.07
C LYS A 726 35.62 -6.91 -1.77
N THR A 727 34.61 -7.77 -1.66
CA THR A 727 34.49 -8.96 -2.52
C THR A 727 33.75 -8.61 -3.82
N PRO A 728 34.06 -9.24 -4.97
CA PRO A 728 33.52 -8.81 -6.26
C PRO A 728 32.00 -9.06 -6.34
N THR A 729 31.28 -8.00 -6.69
CA THR A 729 30.02 -7.99 -7.46
C THR A 729 28.65 -8.32 -6.84
N GLN A 730 28.45 -8.73 -5.57
CA GLN A 730 27.06 -8.96 -5.08
C GLN A 730 26.64 -8.46 -3.68
N ASN A 731 27.49 -7.78 -2.89
CA ASN A 731 27.16 -7.55 -1.47
C ASN A 731 26.97 -6.10 -0.96
N LYS A 732 27.00 -5.07 -1.83
CA LYS A 732 26.69 -3.68 -1.43
C LYS A 732 25.25 -3.53 -0.87
N SER A 733 24.34 -4.42 -1.23
CA SER A 733 22.93 -4.41 -0.80
C SER A 733 22.70 -4.90 0.63
N ARG A 734 23.57 -5.77 1.20
CA ARG A 734 23.42 -6.29 2.57
C ARG A 734 23.82 -5.24 3.62
N GLN A 735 24.88 -4.47 3.34
CA GLN A 735 25.37 -3.42 4.24
C GLN A 735 24.37 -2.26 4.37
N HIS A 736 23.70 -1.88 3.27
CA HIS A 736 22.64 -0.86 3.26
C HIS A 736 21.38 -1.30 4.05
N ARG A 737 21.05 -2.59 4.01
CA ARG A 737 19.88 -3.17 4.73
C ARG A 737 20.02 -3.10 6.25
N VAL A 738 21.21 -3.41 6.77
CA VAL A 738 21.50 -3.36 8.21
C VAL A 738 21.40 -1.92 8.75
N CYS A 739 21.91 -0.94 8.00
CA CYS A 739 21.85 0.47 8.36
C CYS A 739 20.43 1.03 8.40
N ARG A 740 19.55 0.62 7.48
CA ARG A 740 18.13 1.06 7.46
C ARG A 740 17.26 0.38 8.51
N ALA A 741 17.51 -0.90 8.83
CA ALA A 741 16.78 -1.61 9.88
C ALA A 741 16.89 -0.92 11.26
N LEU A 742 18.03 -0.27 11.53
CA LEU A 742 18.26 0.47 12.78
C LEU A 742 17.60 1.84 12.80
N VAL A 743 17.34 2.48 11.66
CA VAL A 743 16.55 3.72 11.58
C VAL A 743 15.07 3.42 11.86
N PHE A 744 14.58 2.25 11.46
CA PHE A 744 13.18 1.82 11.61
C PHE A 744 12.75 1.59 13.06
N ALA A 745 13.66 1.16 13.94
CA ALA A 745 13.37 0.93 15.36
C ALA A 745 13.21 2.22 16.19
N ARG A 746 13.32 3.41 15.57
CA ARG A 746 12.99 4.70 16.19
C ARG A 746 11.50 4.84 16.57
N ASN A 747 10.59 4.06 15.96
CA ASN A 747 9.13 4.24 16.08
C ASN A 747 8.33 2.95 16.41
N ALA A 748 8.97 1.88 16.86
CA ALA A 748 8.27 0.62 17.17
C ALA A 748 8.00 0.47 18.69
N ASP A 749 6.78 0.78 19.12
CA ASP A 749 6.25 0.50 20.46
C ASP A 749 5.83 -0.98 20.66
N HIS A 750 6.36 -1.91 19.88
CA HIS A 750 6.06 -3.35 20.02
C HIS A 750 7.33 -4.20 20.08
N VAL A 751 7.76 -4.57 21.30
CA VAL A 751 8.28 -5.93 21.48
C VAL A 751 7.70 -6.54 22.76
N ALA A 752 6.84 -7.52 22.53
CA ALA A 752 6.27 -8.39 23.54
C ALA A 752 6.19 -9.80 22.94
N THR A 753 7.31 -10.37 22.48
CA THR A 753 7.37 -11.80 22.13
C THR A 753 8.81 -12.32 22.10
N ILE A 754 9.48 -12.42 23.26
CA ILE A 754 10.68 -13.26 23.38
C ILE A 754 10.56 -14.08 24.67
N GLY A 755 10.04 -15.29 24.54
CA GLY A 755 9.96 -16.23 25.64
C GLY A 755 9.35 -17.55 25.20
N LYS A 756 10.20 -18.47 24.69
CA LYS A 756 10.08 -19.94 24.78
C LYS A 756 10.98 -20.62 23.74
N TRP A 757 12.27 -20.79 24.06
CA TRP A 757 13.10 -21.85 23.46
C TRP A 757 14.16 -22.28 24.49
N ARG A 758 13.83 -23.28 25.31
CA ARG A 758 14.79 -24.10 26.06
C ARG A 758 14.55 -25.53 25.62
N GLY A 759 15.37 -26.02 24.71
CA GLY A 759 15.34 -27.42 24.32
C GLY A 759 16.10 -27.61 23.02
N LYS A 760 17.18 -28.39 23.08
CA LYS A 760 18.01 -28.86 21.96
C LYS A 760 19.07 -27.89 21.43
N PHE A 761 20.12 -27.67 22.23
CA PHE A 761 21.49 -27.64 21.71
C PHE A 761 22.40 -28.41 22.68
N ARG A 762 22.76 -29.64 22.31
CA ARG A 762 23.91 -30.36 22.89
C ARG A 762 25.16 -29.81 22.21
N ALA A 763 25.86 -28.89 22.86
CA ALA A 763 27.20 -28.44 22.45
C ALA A 763 28.26 -29.10 23.34
N ARG A 764 29.33 -29.57 22.71
CA ARG A 764 30.46 -30.32 23.29
C ARG A 764 31.17 -29.55 24.43
N PRO A 765 31.76 -30.25 25.42
CA PRO A 765 32.36 -29.60 26.59
C PRO A 765 33.70 -28.97 26.21
N GLY A 766 33.77 -27.64 26.25
CA GLY A 766 34.99 -26.85 26.00
C GLY A 766 34.76 -25.33 25.98
N HIS A 767 33.60 -24.87 25.49
CA HIS A 767 33.31 -23.43 25.30
C HIS A 767 32.39 -22.79 26.37
N ARG A 768 32.07 -23.48 27.48
CA ARG A 768 31.10 -22.97 28.48
C ARG A 768 31.59 -21.82 29.36
N LYS A 769 32.91 -21.63 29.54
CA LYS A 769 33.42 -20.62 30.49
C LYS A 769 33.46 -19.19 29.95
N ILE A 770 33.55 -19.01 28.63
CA ILE A 770 33.65 -17.66 28.01
C ILE A 770 32.26 -17.06 27.75
N CYS A 771 31.28 -17.86 27.34
CA CYS A 771 29.93 -17.36 27.03
C CYS A 771 29.09 -16.97 28.26
N ALA A 772 29.36 -17.54 29.45
CA ALA A 772 28.55 -17.28 30.65
C ALA A 772 28.95 -16.01 31.42
N GLY A 773 30.24 -15.62 31.37
CA GLY A 773 30.75 -14.43 32.07
C GLY A 773 30.49 -13.11 31.34
N ILE A 774 30.44 -13.15 30.00
CA ILE A 774 30.31 -11.96 29.14
C ILE A 774 28.84 -11.68 28.79
N ALA A 775 27.98 -12.71 28.68
CA ALA A 775 26.60 -12.54 28.24
C ALA A 775 25.68 -11.87 29.29
N ALA A 776 25.91 -12.08 30.59
CA ALA A 776 25.01 -11.57 31.64
C ALA A 776 25.12 -10.04 31.89
N PRO A 777 26.31 -9.41 31.83
CA PRO A 777 26.46 -7.96 31.88
C PRO A 777 25.96 -7.28 30.59
N LEU A 778 26.28 -7.83 29.41
CA LEU A 778 25.80 -7.32 28.11
C LEU A 778 24.27 -7.42 27.97
N TRP A 779 23.64 -8.48 28.49
CA TRP A 779 22.17 -8.58 28.54
C TRP A 779 21.52 -7.54 29.46
N ARG A 780 22.21 -7.10 30.53
CA ARG A 780 21.71 -6.02 31.40
C ARG A 780 21.84 -4.65 30.74
N CYS A 781 22.89 -4.41 29.95
CA CYS A 781 23.03 -3.20 29.14
C CYS A 781 21.93 -3.03 28.09
N PHE A 782 21.21 -4.09 27.70
CA PHE A 782 20.15 -4.06 26.68
C PHE A 782 18.76 -4.50 27.17
N SER A 783 18.54 -4.62 28.48
CA SER A 783 17.27 -5.10 29.05
C SER A 783 16.33 -3.96 29.52
N PRO A 784 15.59 -3.35 28.58
CA PRO A 784 14.19 -2.98 28.81
C PRO A 784 13.21 -3.88 28.03
N PHE A 785 13.67 -4.94 27.36
CA PHE A 785 12.75 -5.99 26.85
C PHE A 785 12.58 -7.20 27.78
N ALA A 786 13.37 -7.30 28.86
CA ALA A 786 13.33 -8.44 29.77
C ALA A 786 13.08 -8.09 31.26
N ARG A 787 12.61 -6.88 31.59
CA ARG A 787 12.04 -6.59 32.93
C ARG A 787 10.57 -7.02 33.02
N ALA A 788 10.35 -8.32 32.84
CA ALA A 788 9.16 -9.04 33.28
C ALA A 788 9.57 -10.26 34.14
N ARG A 789 10.70 -10.16 34.85
CA ARG A 789 11.25 -11.27 35.66
C ARG A 789 11.00 -11.13 37.16
N ASP A 790 10.69 -9.93 37.65
CA ASP A 790 10.42 -9.69 39.07
C ASP A 790 8.94 -9.89 39.46
N PHE A 791 8.09 -10.33 38.52
CA PHE A 791 6.70 -10.76 38.80
C PHE A 791 6.60 -12.25 39.17
N TRP A 792 7.69 -13.03 39.10
CA TRP A 792 7.69 -14.48 39.32
C TRP A 792 8.39 -14.92 40.62
N ARG A 793 8.50 -14.01 41.60
CA ARG A 793 8.98 -14.37 42.96
C ARG A 793 7.96 -14.17 44.08
N ASP A 794 6.93 -13.36 43.89
CA ASP A 794 5.94 -13.06 44.95
C ASP A 794 4.50 -13.56 44.62
N VAL A 795 4.38 -14.61 43.80
CA VAL A 795 3.13 -15.39 43.64
C VAL A 795 3.42 -16.90 43.70
N VAL A 796 4.14 -17.29 44.76
CA VAL A 796 3.94 -18.58 45.44
C VAL A 796 3.31 -18.25 46.78
#